data_AF-A0A2M7AHM8-F1
#
_entry.id   AF-A0A2M7AHM8-F1
#
_cell.length_a   1.000
_cell.length_b   1.000
_cell.length_c   1.000
_cell.angle_alpha   90.00
_cell.angle_beta   90.00
_cell.angle_gamma   90.00
#
_symmetry.space_group_name_H-M   'P 1'
#
loop_
_entity.id
_entity.type
_entity.pdbx_description
1 polymer ?
#
loop_
_entity_poly.entity_id
_entity_poly.type
_entity_poly.pdbx_seq_one_letter_code
_entity_poly.pdbx_strand_id
1 'polypeptide(L)'
;MTRSGSSRATSGRWSMMSGNSGCRMIGARKSEGNAAYDDHVPTTMKEGYTMRALFVLACLCLLALATHAADLTPPLTFRASFDSTIDAQARGEGKPVKVEGPVEYRPGKVGQALLCGEGGAAAQYATAGNLRAAAGTVEMWVCPIDWTGEEDEFHVFLEALDPGWLVLYRYYQGGILTLMGTEPGHYRTASGPQIHWKPGEWHHLAGTWRAARLEVYVDGQRAGFVDSPLIPDKLADTFRVGDHPWHVARKKQTLVDEVKLYSVPLDAESIARSARGEPVQYKPQILVQLTADPVTAILHVTCDAAGLVGDLGTGRTAHVELVPKGKTEVVAHADLTAFPKDVGNCELSVANVPQGEYELRTLLLDDKGVEVAHAVSPFTKPGPPVWSGNTLGTTDKVLPPWTPLKPYPNVPSVECWGRRYDFSSFLKQVKSSEADLLAEPVTLEAVIGGKSVPLNAPCHLESSTASKAVMTGQAEANGFRVAVHHEIEFDGFTWTDLSLEAAQPLRVDELRLTWTMPKTQATLMHADTRKWIDSPAGSIKPDGWSSDWTHFFWLGNEDRGLSWYAETDRNWRHSKERPDLQVVPEGDHVKVIVRLIAEPTDVTSKLEYGFGMMATPARPQPKDARRWRMTPAVRPTFDIVWPNGNMKWYGYTEPVDPQKFTARVKEAHDKGCLTVPYINLNYASAGIPEWQYYGSRWFDPARVVTPGDVAKMGYSSMGTCPAVRDWQDFILYRINEMIDRYQVDGIYIDCWGPSPCQTSPCGWKDEKGALHPTRPIRAYREILKRVYSLFRERRPNPLLMVHMSSEVNIPMLSFTDTILDGEQYRTGKLKDDYLDLLPPDKFRAEFMGRNYGPVDFFLPELRDPNLPIGTPNLAGYLMLHDVNAWPIRSDAKVWNRLYDALDAFGIADARFLPYWQDSGARTDPQVLVSSYVGKSGAVLAVMNTGDAIEAKVTLDLKRLGLKSITGAADVLRDEKMKVEGKALTMPLVRRQGRVIVVSP
;
A
#
# COMPACT_ATOMS: atom_id res chain seq x y z
N MET A 1 34.73 13.35 50.88
CA MET A 1 36.10 13.92 50.81
C MET A 1 36.85 13.31 49.64
N THR A 2 37.97 13.91 49.21
CA THR A 2 39.10 13.35 48.40
C THR A 2 38.93 11.96 47.74
N ARG A 3 38.93 11.79 46.40
CA ARG A 3 39.92 12.09 45.32
C ARG A 3 40.81 10.88 44.93
N SER A 4 41.16 10.85 43.63
CA SER A 4 42.09 9.96 42.91
C SER A 4 41.61 8.52 42.57
N GLY A 5 41.85 7.99 41.37
CA GLY A 5 42.20 8.70 40.13
C GLY A 5 42.75 7.85 38.96
N SER A 6 42.46 8.32 37.72
CA SER A 6 43.18 8.02 36.46
C SER A 6 43.02 6.59 35.86
N SER A 7 43.09 6.35 34.54
CA SER A 7 43.25 7.24 33.37
C SER A 7 42.67 6.65 32.07
N ARG A 8 42.08 7.51 31.21
CA ARG A 8 42.18 7.60 29.71
C ARG A 8 42.01 6.33 28.83
N ALA A 9 41.58 6.38 27.56
CA ALA A 9 40.87 7.31 26.66
C ALA A 9 40.57 6.50 25.36
N THR A 10 39.91 6.91 24.28
CA THR A 10 39.59 8.23 23.70
C THR A 10 38.27 8.23 22.94
N SER A 11 37.54 9.35 22.95
CA SER A 11 36.66 9.76 21.86
C SER A 11 37.05 11.19 21.43
N GLY A 12 36.79 11.56 20.17
CA GLY A 12 37.24 12.85 19.65
C GLY A 12 36.54 13.28 18.37
N ARG A 13 35.54 14.16 18.51
CA ARG A 13 35.19 15.10 17.43
C ARG A 13 36.17 16.27 17.48
N TRP A 14 36.64 16.73 16.34
CA TRP A 14 37.33 18.02 16.21
C TRP A 14 36.47 19.01 15.44
N SER A 15 36.50 20.26 15.89
CA SER A 15 36.11 21.44 15.13
C SER A 15 37.36 22.32 15.01
N MET A 16 37.54 23.00 13.88
CA MET A 16 38.59 24.00 13.71
C MET A 16 38.07 25.18 12.90
N MET A 17 38.66 26.35 13.12
CA MET A 17 38.15 27.65 12.68
C MET A 17 38.79 28.15 11.38
N SER A 18 38.25 29.29 10.94
CA SER A 18 38.62 30.15 9.81
C SER A 18 40.11 30.34 9.49
N GLY A 19 40.38 30.52 8.18
CA GLY A 19 41.49 31.32 7.65
C GLY A 19 41.05 32.78 7.39
N ASN A 20 42.00 33.71 7.24
CA ASN A 20 41.74 35.16 7.36
C ASN A 20 42.55 36.04 6.38
N SER A 21 41.90 36.93 5.62
CA SER A 21 42.43 38.19 5.02
C SER A 21 41.37 38.86 4.11
N GLY A 22 41.28 40.18 3.92
CA GLY A 22 41.75 41.31 4.75
C GLY A 22 42.25 42.57 4.00
N CYS A 23 41.39 43.57 3.71
CA CYS A 23 41.84 44.98 3.47
C CYS A 23 40.72 46.06 3.32
N ARG A 24 40.91 47.21 4.01
CA ARG A 24 40.60 48.62 3.60
C ARG A 24 39.14 49.08 3.25
N MET A 25 38.74 50.36 3.37
CA MET A 25 39.01 51.48 4.32
C MET A 25 38.18 52.75 3.93
N ILE A 26 37.86 53.63 4.89
CA ILE A 26 37.31 55.02 4.74
C ILE A 26 35.84 55.12 4.24
N GLY A 27 34.95 55.99 4.77
CA GLY A 27 34.97 56.82 6.00
C GLY A 27 33.96 58.00 6.00
N ALA A 28 33.68 58.58 7.19
CA ALA A 28 33.31 59.99 7.51
C ALA A 28 32.10 60.70 6.79
N ARG A 29 31.38 61.71 7.33
CA ARG A 29 31.25 62.40 8.65
C ARG A 29 30.06 63.41 8.56
N LYS A 30 29.36 63.71 9.68
CA LYS A 30 28.77 65.04 10.12
C LYS A 30 27.93 65.93 9.14
N SER A 31 27.12 66.92 9.54
CA SER A 31 26.40 67.28 10.80
C SER A 31 25.53 68.54 10.57
N GLU A 32 24.45 68.69 11.36
CA GLU A 32 23.81 69.97 11.76
C GLU A 32 23.10 70.86 10.70
N GLY A 33 22.08 71.60 11.18
CA GLY A 33 21.29 72.59 10.42
C GLY A 33 20.00 72.94 11.16
N ASN A 34 19.93 74.13 11.76
CA ASN A 34 18.83 74.54 12.66
C ASN A 34 18.41 75.99 12.39
N ALA A 35 17.10 76.28 12.38
CA ALA A 35 16.55 77.64 12.27
C ALA A 35 15.09 77.68 12.78
N ALA A 36 14.71 78.80 13.40
CA ALA A 36 13.35 79.08 13.91
C ALA A 36 13.04 80.58 13.72
N TYR A 37 11.77 80.98 13.81
CA TYR A 37 11.36 82.38 13.92
C TYR A 37 9.96 82.52 14.56
N ASP A 38 9.82 83.47 15.48
CA ASP A 38 8.57 83.95 16.09
C ASP A 38 7.90 85.03 15.18
N ASP A 39 6.78 85.70 15.46
CA ASP A 39 5.79 85.71 16.56
C ASP A 39 4.48 86.39 16.05
N HIS A 40 3.36 86.33 16.81
CA HIS A 40 2.45 87.47 17.10
C HIS A 40 1.07 87.08 17.68
N VAL A 41 0.64 87.84 18.70
CA VAL A 41 -0.67 87.78 19.40
C VAL A 41 -1.03 89.20 19.90
N PRO A 42 -2.31 89.65 19.86
CA PRO A 42 -2.93 90.15 21.11
C PRO A 42 -4.47 89.98 21.24
N THR A 43 -4.88 89.08 22.14
CA THR A 43 -5.89 89.23 23.23
C THR A 43 -7.22 90.00 23.07
N THR A 44 -8.31 89.35 23.50
CA THR A 44 -9.39 89.77 24.48
C THR A 44 -10.56 88.75 24.39
N MET A 45 -11.49 88.49 25.33
CA MET A 45 -11.70 88.65 26.80
C MET A 45 -12.83 87.64 27.22
N LYS A 46 -13.22 87.29 28.46
CA LYS A 46 -12.92 87.74 29.85
C LYS A 46 -13.14 86.58 30.88
N GLU A 47 -13.67 86.89 32.07
CA GLU A 47 -13.97 86.06 33.26
C GLU A 47 -15.07 84.98 33.13
N GLY A 48 -15.13 83.99 34.05
CA GLY A 48 -16.25 83.00 34.08
C GLY A 48 -16.42 82.01 35.27
N TYR A 49 -15.37 81.58 35.99
CA TYR A 49 -15.40 80.74 37.22
C TYR A 49 -15.94 79.27 37.20
N THR A 50 -15.43 78.48 38.16
CA THR A 50 -15.97 77.20 38.71
C THR A 50 -16.19 75.96 37.80
N MET A 51 -15.06 75.36 37.43
CA MET A 51 -14.69 73.95 37.70
C MET A 51 -15.73 73.02 38.41
N ARG A 52 -15.79 71.73 37.98
CA ARG A 52 -16.56 70.58 38.52
C ARG A 52 -18.06 70.49 38.20
N ALA A 53 -18.41 70.26 36.94
CA ALA A 53 -19.68 69.63 36.54
C ALA A 53 -19.59 68.85 35.20
N LEU A 54 -18.97 69.44 34.18
CA LEU A 54 -19.07 68.98 32.79
C LEU A 54 -18.17 67.81 32.36
N PHE A 55 -17.35 67.25 33.25
CA PHE A 55 -16.41 66.16 32.91
C PHE A 55 -17.06 64.76 32.82
N VAL A 56 -18.37 64.64 33.09
CA VAL A 56 -19.08 63.35 33.16
C VAL A 56 -19.85 63.02 31.87
N LEU A 57 -20.26 64.03 31.08
CA LEU A 57 -21.05 63.79 29.86
C LEU A 57 -20.20 63.58 28.60
N ALA A 58 -18.98 64.15 28.53
CA ALA A 58 -18.11 64.01 27.36
C ALA A 58 -17.52 62.59 27.21
N CYS A 59 -17.31 61.88 28.33
CA CYS A 59 -16.71 60.53 28.32
C CYS A 59 -17.68 59.42 27.91
N LEU A 60 -18.98 59.71 27.73
CA LEU A 60 -20.01 58.71 27.39
C LEU A 60 -20.36 58.65 25.88
N CYS A 61 -19.80 59.54 25.06
CA CYS A 61 -19.98 59.51 23.59
C CYS A 61 -18.69 59.15 22.81
N LEU A 62 -17.59 58.83 23.51
CA LEU A 62 -16.31 58.41 22.90
C LEU A 62 -15.87 56.98 23.29
N LEU A 63 -16.76 56.21 23.93
CA LEU A 63 -16.55 54.79 24.29
C LEU A 63 -17.46 53.84 23.49
N ALA A 64 -18.06 54.32 22.40
CA ALA A 64 -19.02 53.58 21.58
C ALA A 64 -18.76 53.73 20.07
N LEU A 65 -17.49 53.64 19.63
CA LEU A 65 -17.09 53.41 18.22
C LEU A 65 -15.58 53.07 18.15
N ALA A 66 -15.20 51.91 18.67
CA ALA A 66 -13.80 51.41 18.62
C ALA A 66 -13.71 49.88 18.46
N THR A 67 -14.79 49.23 18.00
CA THR A 67 -14.76 47.83 17.55
C THR A 67 -13.84 47.71 16.34
N HIS A 68 -12.58 47.34 16.58
CA HIS A 68 -11.59 47.09 15.53
C HIS A 68 -11.90 45.76 14.82
N ALA A 69 -12.94 45.80 13.97
CA ALA A 69 -12.96 44.94 12.80
C ALA A 69 -11.80 45.38 11.90
N ALA A 70 -10.66 44.70 12.01
CA ALA A 70 -9.62 44.82 11.00
C ALA A 70 -10.13 44.15 9.72
N ASP A 71 -10.37 44.93 8.67
CA ASP A 71 -10.89 44.41 7.40
C ASP A 71 -9.98 43.28 6.88
N LEU A 72 -10.55 42.08 6.73
CA LEU A 72 -9.81 40.90 6.29
C LEU A 72 -9.33 41.08 4.85
N THR A 73 -8.04 41.33 4.66
CA THR A 73 -7.44 41.49 3.34
C THR A 73 -7.62 40.20 2.51
N PRO A 74 -8.09 40.29 1.24
CA PRO A 74 -8.20 39.10 0.41
C PRO A 74 -6.83 38.42 0.26
N PRO A 75 -6.72 37.09 0.30
CA PRO A 75 -7.80 36.09 0.25
C PRO A 75 -8.40 35.65 1.61
N LEU A 76 -8.05 36.26 2.74
CA LEU A 76 -8.52 35.84 4.06
C LEU A 76 -10.05 36.06 4.19
N THR A 77 -10.79 35.01 4.56
CA THR A 77 -12.26 35.04 4.71
C THR A 77 -12.73 34.91 6.15
N PHE A 78 -11.93 34.27 7.02
CA PHE A 78 -12.26 34.00 8.41
C PHE A 78 -10.98 33.86 9.24
N ARG A 79 -10.99 34.40 10.46
CA ARG A 79 -9.96 34.19 11.49
C ARG A 79 -10.57 34.16 12.89
N ALA A 80 -10.47 33.03 13.57
CA ALA A 80 -10.72 32.92 15.00
C ALA A 80 -9.37 32.81 15.74
N SER A 81 -8.99 33.84 16.50
CA SER A 81 -7.77 33.84 17.32
C SER A 81 -7.99 33.44 18.77
N PHE A 82 -9.25 33.24 19.19
CA PHE A 82 -9.66 32.83 20.54
C PHE A 82 -9.15 33.71 21.72
N ASP A 83 -8.70 34.94 21.43
CA ASP A 83 -8.31 35.96 22.41
C ASP A 83 -9.51 36.47 23.21
N SER A 84 -9.89 35.74 24.27
CA SER A 84 -11.05 36.01 25.15
C SER A 84 -12.42 36.06 24.44
N THR A 85 -12.50 35.69 23.16
CA THR A 85 -13.74 35.65 22.37
C THR A 85 -13.81 34.41 21.48
N ILE A 86 -15.03 33.90 21.26
CA ILE A 86 -15.32 32.80 20.33
C ILE A 86 -15.93 33.31 19.02
N ASP A 87 -16.25 34.61 18.95
CA ASP A 87 -16.60 35.31 17.71
C ASP A 87 -15.33 35.50 16.86
N ALA A 88 -15.41 35.12 15.58
CA ALA A 88 -14.34 35.27 14.61
C ALA A 88 -14.39 36.63 13.88
N GLN A 89 -13.23 37.09 13.41
CA GLN A 89 -13.17 38.08 12.33
C GLN A 89 -13.57 37.36 11.03
N ALA A 90 -14.55 37.84 10.29
CA ALA A 90 -15.19 37.09 9.20
C ALA A 90 -15.69 37.98 8.06
N ARG A 91 -15.85 37.39 6.87
CA ARG A 91 -16.58 37.96 5.72
C ARG A 91 -18.03 37.52 5.66
N GLY A 92 -18.33 36.31 6.13
CA GLY A 92 -19.67 35.87 6.46
C GLY A 92 -20.05 36.27 7.88
N GLU A 93 -20.95 35.51 8.51
CA GLU A 93 -21.18 35.63 9.95
C GLU A 93 -19.95 35.13 10.71
N GLY A 94 -19.43 35.94 11.63
CA GLY A 94 -18.29 35.62 12.49
C GLY A 94 -18.69 34.96 13.81
N LYS A 95 -19.95 35.11 14.22
CA LYS A 95 -20.46 34.50 15.45
C LYS A 95 -20.74 33.00 15.26
N PRO A 96 -20.49 32.16 16.27
CA PRO A 96 -20.93 30.76 16.21
C PRO A 96 -22.46 30.68 16.12
N VAL A 97 -22.96 29.95 15.14
CA VAL A 97 -24.37 29.52 15.02
C VAL A 97 -24.73 28.58 16.17
N LYS A 98 -23.76 27.81 16.67
CA LYS A 98 -23.88 26.94 17.84
C LYS A 98 -22.52 26.79 18.54
N VAL A 99 -22.52 26.69 19.86
CA VAL A 99 -21.37 26.21 20.64
C VAL A 99 -21.80 24.98 21.44
N GLU A 100 -20.92 23.98 21.51
CA GLU A 100 -21.10 22.75 22.27
C GLU A 100 -20.04 22.65 23.36
N GLY A 101 -20.43 22.44 24.62
CA GLY A 101 -19.51 22.45 25.76
C GLY A 101 -19.23 23.85 26.31
N PRO A 102 -18.51 23.97 27.44
CA PRO A 102 -18.15 25.25 28.03
C PRO A 102 -16.98 25.89 27.27
N VAL A 103 -17.01 27.20 27.11
CA VAL A 103 -15.92 27.96 26.48
C VAL A 103 -14.86 28.28 27.53
N GLU A 104 -13.70 27.67 27.41
CA GLU A 104 -12.51 27.93 28.23
C GLU A 104 -11.33 28.32 27.31
N TYR A 105 -10.61 29.38 27.68
CA TYR A 105 -9.43 29.85 26.97
C TYR A 105 -8.16 29.59 27.81
N ARG A 106 -7.15 28.97 27.21
CA ARG A 106 -5.84 28.71 27.83
C ARG A 106 -4.73 29.47 27.07
N PRO A 107 -3.50 29.60 27.61
CA PRO A 107 -2.40 30.24 26.86
C PRO A 107 -2.17 29.55 25.51
N GLY A 108 -2.19 30.32 24.43
CA GLY A 108 -2.09 29.82 23.06
C GLY A 108 -0.65 29.70 22.54
N LYS A 109 -0.54 29.37 21.25
CA LYS A 109 0.63 29.65 20.42
C LYS A 109 0.76 31.17 20.21
N VAL A 110 -0.36 31.86 20.02
CA VAL A 110 -0.46 33.32 19.92
C VAL A 110 -1.61 33.76 20.81
N GLY A 111 -1.33 34.53 21.87
CA GLY A 111 -2.40 35.00 22.77
C GLY A 111 -3.07 33.86 23.55
N GLN A 112 -4.32 33.55 23.23
CA GLN A 112 -5.11 32.50 23.88
C GLN A 112 -5.69 31.48 22.90
N ALA A 113 -5.64 30.20 23.26
CA ALA A 113 -6.25 29.11 22.50
C ALA A 113 -7.57 28.64 23.11
N LEU A 114 -8.46 28.12 22.28
CA LEU A 114 -9.69 27.45 22.72
C LEU A 114 -9.36 26.06 23.27
N LEU A 115 -9.91 25.72 24.43
CA LEU A 115 -9.92 24.34 24.93
C LEU A 115 -11.01 23.54 24.20
N CYS A 116 -10.61 22.44 23.57
CA CYS A 116 -11.47 21.50 22.86
C CYS A 116 -11.35 20.08 23.43
N GLY A 117 -12.25 19.18 22.99
CA GLY A 117 -12.28 17.79 23.41
C GLY A 117 -13.07 17.55 24.71
N GLU A 118 -12.56 16.73 25.63
CA GLU A 118 -13.25 16.38 26.88
C GLU A 118 -13.40 17.60 27.80
N GLY A 119 -14.65 17.96 28.10
CA GLY A 119 -14.97 19.15 28.90
C GLY A 119 -14.67 20.49 28.20
N GLY A 120 -14.18 20.48 26.95
CA GLY A 120 -13.93 21.67 26.15
C GLY A 120 -15.07 22.04 25.20
N ALA A 121 -14.86 23.10 24.44
CA ALA A 121 -15.79 23.62 23.43
C ALA A 121 -15.56 23.02 22.03
N ALA A 122 -16.64 22.94 21.25
CA ALA A 122 -16.61 22.90 19.80
C ALA A 122 -17.59 23.95 19.24
N ALA A 123 -17.12 24.82 18.35
CA ALA A 123 -17.90 25.91 17.77
C ALA A 123 -18.36 25.56 16.35
N GLN A 124 -19.57 25.95 15.97
CA GLN A 124 -20.08 25.83 14.61
C GLN A 124 -20.35 27.23 14.04
N TYR A 125 -19.72 27.58 12.93
CA TYR A 125 -19.85 28.88 12.25
C TYR A 125 -20.59 28.72 10.92
N ALA A 126 -21.18 29.79 10.40
CA ALA A 126 -21.84 29.76 9.10
C ALA A 126 -20.83 29.57 7.96
N THR A 127 -21.10 28.65 7.03
CA THR A 127 -20.27 28.41 5.84
C THR A 127 -20.37 29.57 4.85
N ALA A 128 -21.55 30.16 4.70
CA ALA A 128 -21.83 31.24 3.76
C ALA A 128 -20.92 32.47 4.01
N GLY A 129 -20.17 32.88 2.98
CA GLY A 129 -19.21 33.99 3.05
C GLY A 129 -17.84 33.65 3.66
N ASN A 130 -17.75 32.55 4.43
CA ASN A 130 -16.52 32.14 5.12
C ASN A 130 -15.77 31.02 4.38
N LEU A 131 -16.48 30.08 3.76
CA LEU A 131 -15.92 28.96 2.98
C LEU A 131 -16.44 28.94 1.55
N ARG A 132 -15.57 28.57 0.61
CA ARG A 132 -15.87 28.35 -0.83
C ARG A 132 -15.72 26.86 -1.10
N ALA A 133 -16.77 26.22 -1.63
CA ALA A 133 -16.76 24.79 -1.91
C ALA A 133 -15.73 24.42 -3.00
N ALA A 134 -15.65 25.24 -4.07
CA ALA A 134 -14.78 24.98 -5.22
C ALA A 134 -13.28 24.93 -4.88
N ALA A 135 -12.78 25.84 -4.04
CA ALA A 135 -11.37 25.96 -3.70
C ALA A 135 -11.15 26.78 -2.42
N GLY A 136 -10.03 26.57 -1.73
CA GLY A 136 -9.71 27.30 -0.50
C GLY A 136 -8.52 26.75 0.28
N THR A 137 -8.28 27.34 1.45
CA THR A 137 -7.32 26.86 2.46
C THR A 137 -7.94 26.93 3.84
N VAL A 138 -7.70 25.90 4.66
CA VAL A 138 -7.83 25.92 6.12
C VAL A 138 -6.44 25.81 6.72
N GLU A 139 -6.12 26.61 7.74
CA GLU A 139 -4.97 26.40 8.61
C GLU A 139 -5.28 26.71 10.07
N MET A 140 -4.51 26.11 10.98
CA MET A 140 -4.63 26.31 12.43
C MET A 140 -3.39 25.80 13.17
N TRP A 141 -3.24 26.22 14.42
CA TRP A 141 -2.32 25.61 15.38
C TRP A 141 -3.07 24.63 16.29
N VAL A 142 -2.46 23.48 16.54
CA VAL A 142 -3.00 22.41 17.41
C VAL A 142 -1.95 22.00 18.44
N CYS A 143 -2.37 21.80 19.68
CA CYS A 143 -1.53 21.29 20.76
C CYS A 143 -2.30 20.26 21.61
N PRO A 144 -1.79 19.02 21.75
CA PRO A 144 -2.39 17.99 22.60
C PRO A 144 -2.14 18.29 24.08
N ILE A 145 -3.06 17.92 24.96
CA ILE A 145 -2.90 18.06 26.42
C ILE A 145 -2.64 16.69 27.09
N ASP A 146 -3.30 15.63 26.62
CA ASP A 146 -3.33 14.31 27.28
C ASP A 146 -3.31 13.11 26.30
N TRP A 147 -2.94 13.34 25.04
CA TRP A 147 -2.75 12.32 24.00
C TRP A 147 -1.41 12.43 23.29
N THR A 148 -1.02 11.37 22.58
CA THR A 148 0.33 11.18 22.01
C THR A 148 0.34 10.80 20.52
N GLY A 149 -0.82 10.48 19.94
CA GLY A 149 -0.91 10.04 18.55
C GLY A 149 -0.48 8.59 18.33
N GLU A 150 -0.29 7.85 19.42
CA GLU A 150 -0.13 6.38 19.45
C GLU A 150 -1.43 5.69 19.92
N GLU A 151 -2.46 6.46 20.32
CA GLU A 151 -3.80 5.99 20.62
C GLU A 151 -4.65 5.81 19.35
N ASP A 152 -5.48 4.77 19.27
CA ASP A 152 -6.39 4.49 18.14
C ASP A 152 -7.66 5.40 18.15
N GLU A 153 -7.48 6.72 18.29
CA GLU A 153 -8.57 7.71 18.46
C GLU A 153 -8.54 8.82 17.37
N PHE A 154 -9.68 9.14 16.75
CA PHE A 154 -9.80 10.26 15.81
C PHE A 154 -9.68 11.60 16.55
N HIS A 155 -9.01 12.57 15.95
CA HIS A 155 -9.07 13.98 16.39
C HIS A 155 -9.43 14.86 15.19
N VAL A 156 -10.61 15.47 15.21
CA VAL A 156 -11.16 16.23 14.05
C VAL A 156 -11.20 17.70 14.40
N PHE A 157 -10.35 18.49 13.75
CA PHE A 157 -10.10 19.88 14.16
C PHE A 157 -10.96 20.90 13.40
N LEU A 158 -11.28 20.59 12.13
CA LEU A 158 -12.34 21.26 11.36
C LEU A 158 -13.09 20.24 10.50
N GLU A 159 -14.41 20.39 10.43
CA GLU A 159 -15.28 19.59 9.55
C GLU A 159 -16.49 20.38 9.05
N ALA A 160 -16.84 20.19 7.78
CA ALA A 160 -18.15 20.47 7.21
C ALA A 160 -18.65 19.15 6.60
N LEU A 161 -19.85 18.70 7.00
CA LEU A 161 -20.41 17.40 6.63
C LEU A 161 -21.87 17.55 6.21
N ASP A 162 -22.22 16.89 5.10
CA ASP A 162 -23.55 16.80 4.49
C ASP A 162 -24.17 18.14 4.01
N PRO A 163 -24.40 18.35 2.70
CA PRO A 163 -24.21 17.39 1.61
C PRO A 163 -22.73 17.16 1.27
N GLY A 164 -21.93 18.22 1.10
CA GLY A 164 -20.50 18.11 0.78
C GLY A 164 -19.61 17.97 2.01
N TRP A 165 -18.58 17.13 1.91
CA TRP A 165 -17.62 16.82 2.96
C TRP A 165 -16.30 17.59 2.75
N LEU A 166 -15.83 18.30 3.79
CA LEU A 166 -14.49 18.89 3.90
C LEU A 166 -14.00 18.72 5.34
N VAL A 167 -12.87 18.04 5.56
CA VAL A 167 -12.39 17.71 6.91
C VAL A 167 -10.86 17.85 7.02
N LEU A 168 -10.37 18.45 8.11
CA LEU A 168 -8.96 18.45 8.52
C LEU A 168 -8.83 17.78 9.89
N TYR A 169 -8.12 16.65 9.95
CA TYR A 169 -8.15 15.74 11.10
C TYR A 169 -6.91 14.84 11.20
N ARG A 170 -6.66 14.28 12.38
CA ARG A 170 -5.78 13.12 12.59
C ARG A 170 -6.59 11.84 12.48
N TYR A 171 -6.18 10.95 11.58
CA TYR A 171 -6.79 9.63 11.41
C TYR A 171 -6.43 8.70 12.58
N TYR A 172 -7.38 7.89 13.06
CA TYR A 172 -7.23 7.12 14.30
C TYR A 172 -5.98 6.22 14.34
N GLN A 173 -5.64 5.57 13.23
CA GLN A 173 -4.42 4.76 13.05
C GLN A 173 -3.41 5.41 12.08
N GLY A 174 -3.35 6.75 12.01
CA GLY A 174 -2.58 7.42 10.97
C GLY A 174 -2.18 8.87 11.24
N GLY A 175 -1.77 9.52 10.15
CA GLY A 175 -1.30 10.89 10.13
C GLY A 175 -2.39 11.94 10.05
N ILE A 176 -1.99 13.15 9.67
CA ILE A 176 -2.90 14.27 9.41
C ILE A 176 -3.43 14.15 7.99
N LEU A 177 -4.74 14.15 7.85
CA LEU A 177 -5.45 14.03 6.59
C LEU A 177 -6.25 15.30 6.32
N THR A 178 -6.28 15.72 5.05
CA THR A 178 -7.36 16.56 4.52
C THR A 178 -8.23 15.69 3.63
N LEU A 179 -9.53 15.63 3.92
CA LEU A 179 -10.53 14.86 3.19
C LEU A 179 -11.47 15.80 2.44
N MET A 180 -11.83 15.45 1.21
CA MET A 180 -12.93 16.10 0.48
C MET A 180 -13.78 15.09 -0.28
N GLY A 181 -15.10 15.28 -0.28
CA GLY A 181 -16.04 14.36 -0.93
C GLY A 181 -17.44 14.92 -1.16
N THR A 182 -18.23 14.20 -1.97
CA THR A 182 -19.58 14.61 -2.39
C THR A 182 -20.69 14.02 -1.54
N GLU A 183 -20.44 12.90 -0.85
CA GLU A 183 -21.36 12.19 0.02
C GLU A 183 -20.59 11.17 0.90
N PRO A 184 -21.19 10.62 1.98
CA PRO A 184 -20.53 9.63 2.83
C PRO A 184 -20.02 8.42 2.04
N GLY A 185 -18.71 8.16 2.11
CA GLY A 185 -18.05 7.08 1.36
C GLY A 185 -17.57 7.46 -0.05
N HIS A 186 -17.98 8.60 -0.62
CA HIS A 186 -17.51 9.09 -1.93
C HIS A 186 -16.56 10.28 -1.76
N TYR A 187 -15.31 9.98 -1.39
CA TYR A 187 -14.30 11.00 -1.06
C TYR A 187 -12.89 10.69 -1.59
N ARG A 188 -11.99 11.66 -1.43
CA ARG A 188 -10.54 11.58 -1.62
C ARG A 188 -9.83 12.18 -0.40
N THR A 189 -8.63 11.69 -0.11
CA THR A 189 -7.80 12.16 1.01
C THR A 189 -6.40 12.49 0.55
N ALA A 190 -5.89 13.65 1.00
CA ALA A 190 -4.46 13.91 1.05
C ALA A 190 -3.96 13.49 2.43
N SER A 191 -2.97 12.58 2.49
CA SER A 191 -2.52 11.94 3.73
C SER A 191 -1.06 12.30 4.04
N GLY A 192 -0.84 12.95 5.19
CA GLY A 192 0.47 13.21 5.76
C GLY A 192 1.02 12.05 6.61
N PRO A 193 2.24 12.19 7.16
CA PRO A 193 2.83 11.19 8.03
C PRO A 193 2.13 11.16 9.40
N GLN A 194 2.30 10.06 10.14
CA GLN A 194 2.05 10.05 11.58
C GLN A 194 3.04 11.02 12.26
N ILE A 195 2.51 11.92 13.07
CA ILE A 195 3.29 12.80 13.95
C ILE A 195 3.43 12.09 15.30
N HIS A 196 4.63 12.01 15.84
CA HIS A 196 4.84 11.61 17.24
C HIS A 196 4.54 12.81 18.15
N TRP A 197 3.26 13.01 18.42
CA TRP A 197 2.76 14.14 19.21
C TRP A 197 3.27 14.07 20.65
N LYS A 198 3.53 15.23 21.26
CA LYS A 198 3.88 15.33 22.68
C LYS A 198 2.95 16.34 23.35
N PRO A 199 2.34 16.00 24.50
CA PRO A 199 1.59 16.95 25.31
C PRO A 199 2.32 18.28 25.50
N GLY A 200 1.67 19.39 25.11
CA GLY A 200 2.26 20.73 25.15
C GLY A 200 3.03 21.17 23.89
N GLU A 201 3.20 20.31 22.87
CA GLU A 201 3.91 20.65 21.63
C GLU A 201 2.95 21.17 20.55
N TRP A 202 3.19 22.40 20.11
CA TRP A 202 2.36 23.10 19.11
C TRP A 202 2.79 22.79 17.68
N HIS A 203 1.91 22.14 16.92
CA HIS A 203 2.07 21.90 15.49
C HIS A 203 1.15 22.80 14.65
N HIS A 204 1.61 23.23 13.49
CA HIS A 204 0.82 23.96 12.50
C HIS A 204 0.26 22.97 11.47
N LEU A 205 -1.05 22.96 11.29
CA LEU A 205 -1.73 22.08 10.35
C LEU A 205 -2.46 22.93 9.30
N ALA A 206 -2.35 22.55 8.03
CA ALA A 206 -3.12 23.19 6.95
C ALA A 206 -3.58 22.19 5.89
N GLY A 207 -4.69 22.50 5.22
CA GLY A 207 -5.24 21.76 4.10
C GLY A 207 -5.70 22.72 3.00
N THR A 208 -5.30 22.45 1.76
CA THR A 208 -5.67 23.26 0.58
C THR A 208 -6.43 22.43 -0.43
N TRP A 209 -7.50 22.97 -1.02
CA TRP A 209 -8.28 22.29 -2.06
C TRP A 209 -8.53 23.19 -3.26
N ARG A 210 -8.61 22.56 -4.44
CA ARG A 210 -9.11 23.07 -5.71
C ARG A 210 -9.46 21.88 -6.62
N ALA A 211 -10.19 22.11 -7.71
CA ALA A 211 -10.63 21.05 -8.62
C ALA A 211 -9.49 20.17 -9.16
N ALA A 212 -8.30 20.72 -9.37
CA ALA A 212 -7.14 19.97 -9.83
C ALA A 212 -6.32 19.29 -8.71
N ARG A 213 -6.41 19.69 -7.43
CA ARG A 213 -5.58 19.12 -6.35
C ARG A 213 -6.11 19.38 -4.93
N LEU A 214 -5.97 18.37 -4.07
CA LEU A 214 -6.11 18.44 -2.62
C LEU A 214 -4.75 18.15 -1.97
N GLU A 215 -4.32 18.96 -1.00
CA GLU A 215 -3.03 18.82 -0.31
C GLU A 215 -3.18 19.01 1.20
N VAL A 216 -2.32 18.34 1.97
CA VAL A 216 -2.20 18.48 3.43
C VAL A 216 -0.78 18.88 3.82
N TYR A 217 -0.66 19.75 4.81
CA TYR A 217 0.58 20.36 5.28
C TYR A 217 0.72 20.20 6.80
N VAL A 218 1.96 19.99 7.24
CA VAL A 218 2.36 19.89 8.67
C VAL A 218 3.61 20.74 8.88
N ASP A 219 3.58 21.61 9.89
CA ASP A 219 4.66 22.52 10.29
C ASP A 219 5.25 23.31 9.09
N GLY A 220 4.36 23.82 8.25
CA GLY A 220 4.68 24.58 7.04
C GLY A 220 5.14 23.76 5.83
N GLN A 221 5.29 22.44 5.94
CA GLN A 221 5.77 21.57 4.86
C GLN A 221 4.63 20.73 4.26
N ARG A 222 4.60 20.58 2.93
CA ARG A 222 3.60 19.71 2.27
C ARG A 222 3.86 18.26 2.66
N ALA A 223 2.89 17.66 3.33
CA ALA A 223 2.98 16.36 3.95
C ALA A 223 2.37 15.24 3.07
N GLY A 224 1.38 15.58 2.25
CA GLY A 224 0.77 14.68 1.25
C GLY A 224 -0.13 15.43 0.27
N PHE A 225 -0.50 14.78 -0.84
CA PHE A 225 -1.43 15.33 -1.84
C PHE A 225 -2.17 14.23 -2.61
N VAL A 226 -3.27 14.61 -3.27
CA VAL A 226 -3.96 13.82 -4.29
C VAL A 226 -4.46 14.75 -5.40
N ASP A 227 -4.21 14.37 -6.65
CA ASP A 227 -4.67 15.10 -7.82
C ASP A 227 -6.16 14.82 -8.11
N SER A 228 -6.84 15.80 -8.71
CA SER A 228 -8.26 15.74 -9.12
C SER A 228 -9.21 15.22 -8.02
N PRO A 229 -9.31 15.92 -6.87
CA PRO A 229 -10.20 15.55 -5.77
C PRO A 229 -11.69 15.70 -6.11
N LEU A 230 -12.53 15.07 -5.30
CA LEU A 230 -13.98 15.15 -5.40
C LEU A 230 -14.50 16.44 -4.75
N ILE A 231 -14.58 17.51 -5.55
CA ILE A 231 -15.14 18.80 -5.14
C ILE A 231 -16.67 18.71 -5.06
N PRO A 232 -17.30 19.01 -3.90
CA PRO A 232 -18.75 19.08 -3.79
C PRO A 232 -19.32 20.39 -4.34
N ASP A 233 -20.51 20.31 -4.95
CA ASP A 233 -21.23 21.49 -5.46
C ASP A 233 -21.74 22.42 -4.35
N LYS A 234 -21.93 21.89 -3.13
CA LYS A 234 -22.26 22.66 -1.92
C LYS A 234 -21.67 21.97 -0.69
N LEU A 235 -21.07 22.73 0.22
CA LEU A 235 -20.76 22.28 1.57
C LEU A 235 -22.00 22.36 2.49
N ALA A 236 -21.90 21.82 3.70
CA ALA A 236 -22.86 22.04 4.78
C ALA A 236 -23.08 23.54 5.06
N ASP A 237 -24.26 23.91 5.58
CA ASP A 237 -24.57 25.34 5.88
C ASP A 237 -23.78 25.90 7.08
N THR A 238 -23.23 25.03 7.93
CA THR A 238 -22.24 25.36 8.95
C THR A 238 -21.00 24.47 8.84
N PHE A 239 -19.87 24.96 9.36
CA PHE A 239 -18.66 24.17 9.61
C PHE A 239 -18.32 24.22 11.10
N ARG A 240 -17.78 23.11 11.63
CA ARG A 240 -17.33 22.97 13.01
C ARG A 240 -15.83 23.23 13.12
N VAL A 241 -15.43 23.83 14.24
CA VAL A 241 -14.05 24.06 14.68
C VAL A 241 -13.90 23.52 16.11
N GLY A 242 -12.80 22.81 16.35
CA GLY A 242 -12.48 22.23 17.65
C GLY A 242 -12.65 20.71 17.70
N ASP A 243 -11.74 20.06 18.43
CA ASP A 243 -11.54 18.60 18.46
C ASP A 243 -12.82 17.81 18.78
N HIS A 244 -13.34 17.11 17.76
CA HIS A 244 -14.52 16.25 17.87
C HIS A 244 -14.26 14.84 17.30
N PRO A 245 -13.98 13.83 18.15
CA PRO A 245 -13.76 12.46 17.67
C PRO A 245 -15.03 11.88 17.04
N TRP A 246 -14.88 11.18 15.91
CA TRP A 246 -15.93 10.35 15.32
C TRP A 246 -16.01 8.99 16.04
N HIS A 247 -17.21 8.42 16.10
CA HIS A 247 -17.55 7.07 16.61
C HIS A 247 -17.20 6.76 18.09
N VAL A 248 -16.53 7.67 18.82
CA VAL A 248 -16.23 7.53 20.26
C VAL A 248 -16.61 8.81 21.04
N ALA A 249 -16.70 8.70 22.35
CA ALA A 249 -16.90 9.87 23.23
C ALA A 249 -15.64 10.75 23.28
N ARG A 250 -15.83 12.06 23.52
CA ARG A 250 -14.73 13.00 23.85
C ARG A 250 -14.08 12.55 25.17
N LYS A 251 -12.80 12.15 25.14
CA LYS A 251 -12.00 11.60 26.28
C LYS A 251 -10.59 12.21 26.43
N LYS A 252 -10.30 13.24 25.64
CA LYS A 252 -8.97 13.82 25.43
C LYS A 252 -9.11 15.32 25.29
N GLN A 253 -8.14 16.09 25.78
CA GLN A 253 -8.10 17.54 25.67
C GLN A 253 -7.09 18.01 24.61
N THR A 254 -7.50 19.01 23.86
CA THR A 254 -6.71 19.61 22.76
C THR A 254 -6.88 21.13 22.80
N LEU A 255 -5.82 21.88 22.56
CA LEU A 255 -5.88 23.31 22.29
C LEU A 255 -5.90 23.55 20.78
N VAL A 256 -6.78 24.45 20.34
CA VAL A 256 -6.87 24.92 18.95
C VAL A 256 -6.74 26.44 18.93
N ASP A 257 -5.91 26.96 18.03
CA ASP A 257 -5.49 28.37 17.99
C ASP A 257 -5.33 28.88 16.55
N GLU A 258 -5.51 30.20 16.35
CA GLU A 258 -5.25 30.94 15.11
C GLU A 258 -5.88 30.30 13.84
N VAL A 259 -7.13 29.83 13.96
CA VAL A 259 -7.88 29.15 12.90
C VAL A 259 -8.22 30.14 11.79
N LYS A 260 -7.66 29.95 10.59
CA LYS A 260 -7.82 30.84 9.43
C LYS A 260 -8.36 30.08 8.23
N LEU A 261 -9.26 30.73 7.50
CA LEU A 261 -9.80 30.23 6.24
C LEU A 261 -9.56 31.26 5.13
N TYR A 262 -9.24 30.76 3.94
CA TYR A 262 -8.93 31.57 2.76
C TYR A 262 -9.78 31.12 1.56
N SER A 263 -10.24 32.06 0.74
CA SER A 263 -11.06 31.80 -0.46
C SER A 263 -10.30 31.22 -1.66
N VAL A 264 -9.00 30.95 -1.47
CA VAL A 264 -8.08 30.36 -2.46
C VAL A 264 -7.16 29.34 -1.77
N PRO A 265 -6.68 28.32 -2.50
CA PRO A 265 -5.54 27.51 -2.10
C PRO A 265 -4.27 28.37 -2.05
N LEU A 266 -3.61 28.43 -0.90
CA LEU A 266 -2.33 29.12 -0.72
C LEU A 266 -1.18 28.34 -1.40
N ASP A 267 -0.07 29.03 -1.71
CA ASP A 267 1.17 28.36 -2.13
C ASP A 267 1.95 27.82 -0.93
N ALA A 268 2.82 26.84 -1.17
CA ALA A 268 3.57 26.17 -0.09
C ALA A 268 4.45 27.14 0.72
N GLU A 269 4.97 28.21 0.11
CA GLU A 269 5.70 29.24 0.88
C GLU A 269 4.77 30.10 1.73
N SER A 270 3.57 30.47 1.27
CA SER A 270 2.58 31.17 2.13
C SER A 270 2.22 30.37 3.38
N ILE A 271 2.05 29.06 3.24
CA ILE A 271 1.77 28.14 4.35
C ILE A 271 3.01 28.03 5.26
N ALA A 272 4.20 27.89 4.68
CA ALA A 272 5.46 27.90 5.42
C ALA A 272 5.73 29.24 6.16
N ARG A 273 5.23 30.37 5.64
CA ARG A 273 5.28 31.69 6.28
C ARG A 273 4.37 31.74 7.50
N SER A 274 3.10 31.34 7.35
CA SER A 274 2.15 31.34 8.47
C SER A 274 2.60 30.38 9.60
N ALA A 275 3.17 29.23 9.26
CA ALA A 275 3.81 28.30 10.21
C ALA A 275 5.01 28.92 10.98
N ARG A 276 5.65 29.96 10.44
CA ARG A 276 6.71 30.73 11.11
C ARG A 276 6.19 31.97 11.85
N GLY A 277 4.88 32.23 11.83
CA GLY A 277 4.26 33.45 12.34
C GLY A 277 4.46 34.67 11.44
N GLU A 278 4.92 34.49 10.20
CA GLU A 278 5.08 35.55 9.22
C GLU A 278 3.76 35.80 8.45
N PRO A 279 3.46 37.03 8.02
CA PRO A 279 2.30 37.31 7.18
C PRO A 279 2.32 36.50 5.87
N VAL A 280 1.20 35.84 5.57
CA VAL A 280 0.90 35.22 4.27
C VAL A 280 1.04 36.24 3.15
N GLN A 281 1.77 35.88 2.09
CA GLN A 281 1.94 36.71 0.91
C GLN A 281 1.24 36.05 -0.29
N TYR A 282 -0.08 36.26 -0.39
CA TYR A 282 -0.88 35.73 -1.50
C TYR A 282 -0.30 36.17 -2.85
N LYS A 283 -0.22 35.20 -3.77
CA LYS A 283 0.11 35.38 -5.17
C LYS A 283 -1.05 34.79 -5.99
N PRO A 284 -1.59 35.52 -6.98
CA PRO A 284 -2.40 34.94 -8.03
C PRO A 284 -1.72 33.71 -8.64
N GLN A 285 -2.44 32.59 -8.73
CA GLN A 285 -1.89 31.33 -9.25
C GLN A 285 -2.94 30.51 -10.00
N ILE A 286 -2.49 29.83 -11.04
CA ILE A 286 -3.24 28.78 -11.75
C ILE A 286 -2.52 27.44 -11.55
N LEU A 287 -3.23 26.32 -11.68
CA LEU A 287 -2.63 24.99 -11.74
C LEU A 287 -3.04 24.32 -13.04
N VAL A 288 -2.06 23.80 -13.77
CA VAL A 288 -2.27 23.17 -15.08
C VAL A 288 -2.08 21.66 -14.95
N GLN A 289 -3.09 20.90 -15.34
CA GLN A 289 -3.01 19.45 -15.53
C GLN A 289 -2.93 19.13 -17.03
N LEU A 290 -2.26 18.02 -17.35
CA LEU A 290 -2.05 17.54 -18.71
C LEU A 290 -2.47 16.08 -18.79
N THR A 291 -3.28 15.72 -19.79
CA THR A 291 -3.49 14.33 -20.20
C THR A 291 -3.25 14.20 -21.70
N ALA A 292 -2.29 13.37 -22.10
CA ALA A 292 -2.06 13.07 -23.50
C ALA A 292 -2.99 11.97 -24.01
N ASP A 293 -3.57 12.16 -25.19
CA ASP A 293 -3.94 11.05 -26.06
C ASP A 293 -2.84 10.84 -27.13
N PRO A 294 -2.01 9.78 -27.00
CA PRO A 294 -0.98 9.47 -27.98
C PRO A 294 -1.52 8.88 -29.28
N VAL A 295 -2.81 8.52 -29.37
CA VAL A 295 -3.45 7.97 -30.57
C VAL A 295 -3.85 9.08 -31.54
N THR A 296 -4.51 10.14 -31.06
CA THR A 296 -4.77 11.36 -31.85
C THR A 296 -3.60 12.35 -31.83
N ALA A 297 -2.60 12.14 -30.98
CA ALA A 297 -1.50 13.08 -30.69
C ALA A 297 -2.01 14.45 -30.23
N ILE A 298 -2.98 14.44 -29.30
CA ILE A 298 -3.56 15.60 -28.63
C ILE A 298 -3.08 15.62 -27.17
N LEU A 299 -2.80 16.82 -26.65
CA LEU A 299 -2.71 17.07 -25.22
C LEU A 299 -4.00 17.76 -24.78
N HIS A 300 -4.79 17.09 -23.93
CA HIS A 300 -5.88 17.74 -23.21
C HIS A 300 -5.26 18.53 -22.05
N VAL A 301 -5.47 19.85 -22.05
CA VAL A 301 -4.89 20.78 -21.09
C VAL A 301 -6.00 21.37 -20.23
N THR A 302 -5.93 21.12 -18.93
CA THR A 302 -6.89 21.62 -17.94
C THR A 302 -6.23 22.73 -17.13
N CYS A 303 -6.84 23.91 -17.08
CA CYS A 303 -6.36 25.06 -16.31
C CYS A 303 -7.33 25.36 -15.17
N ASP A 304 -6.95 25.00 -13.94
CA ASP A 304 -7.61 25.38 -12.70
C ASP A 304 -7.14 26.79 -12.30
N ALA A 305 -8.05 27.76 -12.36
CA ALA A 305 -7.82 29.15 -12.00
C ALA A 305 -8.49 29.53 -10.66
N ALA A 306 -8.86 28.54 -9.84
CA ALA A 306 -9.51 28.77 -8.54
C ALA A 306 -8.52 29.28 -7.45
N GLY A 307 -7.22 29.33 -7.77
CA GLY A 307 -6.19 30.04 -7.01
C GLY A 307 -6.25 31.56 -7.08
N LEU A 308 -7.39 32.12 -7.51
CA LEU A 308 -7.63 33.54 -7.72
C LEU A 308 -8.77 34.05 -6.84
N VAL A 309 -8.60 35.27 -6.31
CA VAL A 309 -9.59 35.94 -5.45
C VAL A 309 -10.82 36.35 -6.25
N GLY A 310 -11.99 35.90 -5.77
CA GLY A 310 -13.28 36.19 -6.37
C GLY A 310 -13.64 35.26 -7.53
N ASP A 311 -14.77 35.52 -8.16
CA ASP A 311 -15.19 34.82 -9.36
C ASP A 311 -14.32 35.23 -10.56
N LEU A 312 -14.11 34.32 -11.51
CA LEU A 312 -13.35 34.66 -12.72
C LEU A 312 -14.07 35.71 -13.59
N GLY A 313 -15.40 35.71 -13.60
CA GLY A 313 -16.19 36.54 -14.51
C GLY A 313 -16.08 36.06 -15.96
N THR A 314 -16.57 36.88 -16.89
CA THR A 314 -16.54 36.62 -18.34
C THR A 314 -15.39 37.33 -19.04
N GLY A 315 -14.80 36.70 -20.05
CA GLY A 315 -13.81 37.34 -20.94
C GLY A 315 -12.34 37.04 -20.62
N ARG A 316 -12.05 36.31 -19.52
CA ARG A 316 -10.68 35.80 -19.30
C ARG A 316 -10.32 34.76 -20.35
N THR A 317 -9.09 34.83 -20.83
CA THR A 317 -8.51 33.86 -21.77
C THR A 317 -7.21 33.32 -21.21
N ALA A 318 -6.97 32.01 -21.26
CA ALA A 318 -5.63 31.47 -21.06
C ALA A 318 -5.02 31.02 -22.39
N HIS A 319 -3.85 31.55 -22.71
CA HIS A 319 -3.03 31.08 -23.83
C HIS A 319 -2.12 29.97 -23.34
N VAL A 320 -2.18 28.80 -23.99
CA VAL A 320 -1.29 27.67 -23.74
C VAL A 320 -0.31 27.58 -24.89
N GLU A 321 0.98 27.74 -24.59
CA GLU A 321 2.08 27.62 -25.54
C GLU A 321 2.94 26.39 -25.20
N LEU A 322 3.34 25.62 -26.20
CA LEU A 322 4.37 24.60 -26.07
C LEU A 322 5.67 25.12 -26.68
N VAL A 323 6.70 25.25 -25.84
CA VAL A 323 8.01 25.82 -26.21
C VAL A 323 9.10 24.76 -25.98
N PRO A 324 10.01 24.47 -26.93
CA PRO A 324 11.12 23.56 -26.69
C PRO A 324 12.01 24.09 -25.56
N LYS A 325 12.40 23.22 -24.62
CA LYS A 325 13.14 23.62 -23.42
C LYS A 325 14.42 24.39 -23.77
N GLY A 326 14.61 25.54 -23.12
CA GLY A 326 15.74 26.44 -23.40
C GLY A 326 15.63 27.23 -24.72
N LYS A 327 14.47 27.22 -25.40
CA LYS A 327 14.16 28.10 -26.54
C LYS A 327 13.04 29.10 -26.19
N THR A 328 12.73 29.96 -27.16
CA THR A 328 11.65 30.97 -27.12
C THR A 328 10.63 30.80 -28.25
N GLU A 329 10.82 29.83 -29.15
CA GLU A 329 9.96 29.57 -30.31
C GLU A 329 8.80 28.65 -29.91
N VAL A 330 7.56 29.11 -30.07
CA VAL A 330 6.34 28.32 -29.80
C VAL A 330 6.13 27.33 -30.94
N VAL A 331 6.04 26.03 -30.65
CA VAL A 331 5.86 24.96 -31.65
C VAL A 331 4.42 24.44 -31.75
N ALA A 332 3.58 24.73 -30.75
CA ALA A 332 2.14 24.50 -30.76
C ALA A 332 1.49 25.46 -29.77
N HIS A 333 0.24 25.90 -30.02
CA HIS A 333 -0.54 26.71 -29.09
C HIS A 333 -2.03 26.36 -29.13
N ALA A 334 -2.75 26.70 -28.05
CA ALA A 334 -4.20 26.58 -27.92
C ALA A 334 -4.75 27.60 -26.90
N ASP A 335 -5.99 28.03 -27.06
CA ASP A 335 -6.63 29.06 -26.21
C ASP A 335 -7.80 28.48 -25.39
N LEU A 336 -7.93 28.92 -24.14
CA LEU A 336 -9.06 28.61 -23.25
C LEU A 336 -9.85 29.89 -22.99
N THR A 337 -11.09 29.97 -23.47
CA THR A 337 -11.96 31.16 -23.32
C THR A 337 -13.14 30.96 -22.37
N ALA A 338 -13.23 29.80 -21.71
CA ALA A 338 -14.32 29.45 -20.80
C ALA A 338 -13.79 28.66 -19.58
N PHE A 339 -14.24 29.05 -18.39
CA PHE A 339 -13.80 28.49 -17.10
C PHE A 339 -15.00 28.13 -16.19
N PRO A 340 -15.87 27.17 -16.58
CA PRO A 340 -16.95 26.70 -15.70
C PRO A 340 -16.41 26.17 -14.37
N LYS A 341 -16.99 26.61 -13.25
CA LYS A 341 -16.52 26.29 -11.88
C LYS A 341 -15.01 26.53 -11.71
N ASP A 342 -14.51 27.64 -12.25
CA ASP A 342 -13.12 28.09 -12.20
C ASP A 342 -12.10 27.22 -12.99
N VAL A 343 -12.57 26.24 -13.78
CA VAL A 343 -11.72 25.31 -14.55
C VAL A 343 -11.98 25.43 -16.05
N GLY A 344 -10.95 25.75 -16.81
CA GLY A 344 -10.97 25.74 -18.28
C GLY A 344 -10.31 24.49 -18.85
N ASN A 345 -10.66 24.11 -20.08
CA ASN A 345 -10.05 23.00 -20.81
C ASN A 345 -9.84 23.37 -22.30
N CYS A 346 -8.75 22.90 -22.91
CA CYS A 346 -8.56 22.91 -24.37
C CYS A 346 -7.85 21.64 -24.87
N GLU A 347 -7.79 21.50 -26.19
CA GLU A 347 -7.02 20.47 -26.89
C GLU A 347 -5.86 21.11 -27.66
N LEU A 348 -4.65 20.64 -27.41
CA LEU A 348 -3.41 21.12 -28.02
C LEU A 348 -2.81 20.01 -28.88
N SER A 349 -2.85 20.15 -30.20
CA SER A 349 -2.29 19.14 -31.10
C SER A 349 -0.76 19.15 -31.07
N VAL A 350 -0.17 17.97 -30.85
CA VAL A 350 1.28 17.74 -30.87
C VAL A 350 1.71 16.75 -31.96
N ALA A 351 0.84 16.48 -32.94
CA ALA A 351 1.12 15.58 -34.07
C ALA A 351 2.40 15.97 -34.83
N ASN A 352 2.58 17.26 -35.12
CA ASN A 352 3.75 17.80 -35.83
C ASN A 352 4.92 18.21 -34.90
N VAL A 353 4.76 18.07 -33.59
CA VAL A 353 5.80 18.42 -32.61
C VAL A 353 6.82 17.27 -32.54
N PRO A 354 8.15 17.52 -32.69
CA PRO A 354 9.17 16.48 -32.58
C PRO A 354 9.21 15.76 -31.21
N GLN A 355 10.01 14.71 -31.11
CA GLN A 355 10.42 14.17 -29.80
C GLN A 355 11.36 15.17 -29.09
N GLY A 356 11.25 15.31 -27.77
CA GLY A 356 12.10 16.21 -26.99
C GLY A 356 11.51 16.65 -25.65
N GLU A 357 12.27 17.49 -24.95
CA GLU A 357 11.83 18.17 -23.72
C GLU A 357 11.25 19.55 -24.05
N TYR A 358 10.11 19.87 -23.46
CA TYR A 358 9.33 21.09 -23.68
C TYR A 358 8.89 21.72 -22.35
N GLU A 359 8.59 23.01 -22.42
CA GLU A 359 7.88 23.78 -21.42
C GLU A 359 6.48 24.07 -21.96
N LEU A 360 5.45 23.59 -21.27
CA LEU A 360 4.08 24.05 -21.47
C LEU A 360 3.91 25.32 -20.62
N ARG A 361 3.76 26.47 -21.28
CA ARG A 361 3.56 27.78 -20.64
C ARG A 361 2.09 28.16 -20.78
N THR A 362 1.41 28.39 -19.67
CA THR A 362 0.00 28.83 -19.66
C THR A 362 -0.06 30.22 -19.05
N LEU A 363 -0.54 31.21 -19.80
CA LEU A 363 -0.68 32.60 -19.38
C LEU A 363 -2.17 32.95 -19.32
N LEU A 364 -2.71 33.19 -18.12
CA LEU A 364 -4.10 33.63 -17.93
C LEU A 364 -4.17 35.16 -17.97
N LEU A 365 -4.95 35.68 -18.90
CA LEU A 365 -5.21 37.10 -19.09
C LEU A 365 -6.60 37.52 -18.55
N ASP A 366 -6.73 38.80 -18.19
CA ASP A 366 -8.01 39.43 -17.88
C ASP A 366 -8.81 39.84 -19.13
N ASP A 367 -9.95 40.51 -18.94
CA ASP A 367 -10.82 41.04 -19.99
C ASP A 367 -10.17 42.15 -20.86
N LYS A 368 -8.94 42.58 -20.52
CA LYS A 368 -8.16 43.63 -21.20
C LYS A 368 -6.85 43.10 -21.79
N GLY A 369 -6.59 41.80 -21.67
CA GLY A 369 -5.35 41.17 -22.14
C GLY A 369 -4.15 41.36 -21.20
N VAL A 370 -4.37 41.73 -19.94
CA VAL A 370 -3.31 41.87 -18.93
C VAL A 370 -3.10 40.53 -18.22
N GLU A 371 -1.84 40.11 -18.04
CA GLU A 371 -1.51 38.88 -17.32
C GLU A 371 -1.96 38.95 -15.85
N VAL A 372 -2.77 37.98 -15.44
CA VAL A 372 -3.27 37.81 -14.06
C VAL A 372 -2.43 36.80 -13.30
N ALA A 373 -2.06 35.70 -13.97
CA ALA A 373 -1.22 34.63 -13.45
C ALA A 373 -0.70 33.75 -14.59
N HIS A 374 0.41 33.06 -14.38
CA HIS A 374 0.92 32.04 -15.30
C HIS A 374 1.32 30.76 -14.57
N ALA A 375 1.51 29.69 -15.34
CA ALA A 375 2.17 28.47 -14.90
C ALA A 375 3.10 27.94 -16.01
N VAL A 376 4.17 27.25 -15.61
CA VAL A 376 5.08 26.56 -16.52
C VAL A 376 5.24 25.12 -16.04
N SER A 377 4.86 24.18 -16.91
CA SER A 377 4.90 22.73 -16.63
C SER A 377 5.88 22.03 -17.58
N PRO A 378 6.81 21.19 -17.11
CA PRO A 378 7.67 20.42 -17.99
C PRO A 378 6.87 19.30 -18.65
N PHE A 379 7.01 19.16 -19.98
CA PHE A 379 6.44 18.08 -20.77
C PHE A 379 7.52 17.43 -21.62
N THR A 380 7.62 16.09 -21.58
CA THR A 380 8.46 15.35 -22.52
C THR A 380 7.59 14.70 -23.58
N LYS A 381 7.83 15.00 -24.85
CA LYS A 381 7.30 14.18 -25.94
C LYS A 381 8.31 13.07 -26.23
N PRO A 382 8.03 11.81 -25.83
CA PRO A 382 8.93 10.71 -26.15
C PRO A 382 9.02 10.48 -27.67
N GLY A 383 9.99 9.66 -28.08
CA GLY A 383 9.99 9.10 -29.42
C GLY A 383 8.82 8.16 -29.67
N PRO A 384 8.69 7.58 -30.88
CA PRO A 384 7.72 6.52 -31.14
C PRO A 384 7.90 5.37 -30.13
N PRO A 385 6.85 4.60 -29.80
CA PRO A 385 6.89 3.62 -28.72
C PRO A 385 7.65 2.36 -29.15
N VAL A 386 8.99 2.42 -29.10
CA VAL A 386 9.91 1.37 -29.59
C VAL A 386 9.74 0.00 -28.92
N TRP A 387 9.01 -0.05 -27.81
CA TRP A 387 8.61 -1.28 -27.14
C TRP A 387 7.41 -1.98 -27.78
N SER A 388 6.50 -1.25 -28.43
CA SER A 388 5.14 -1.73 -28.71
C SER A 388 5.16 -2.90 -29.72
N GLY A 389 4.48 -4.01 -29.37
CA GLY A 389 4.44 -5.22 -30.19
C GLY A 389 5.66 -6.15 -30.02
N ASN A 390 6.51 -5.94 -29.02
CA ASN A 390 7.65 -6.83 -28.78
C ASN A 390 7.24 -8.22 -28.25
N THR A 391 8.12 -9.19 -28.45
CA THR A 391 7.97 -10.58 -27.99
C THR A 391 8.89 -10.93 -26.81
N LEU A 392 9.40 -9.94 -26.08
CA LEU A 392 10.32 -10.17 -24.95
C LEU A 392 9.66 -11.06 -23.90
N GLY A 393 10.31 -12.19 -23.62
CA GLY A 393 9.81 -13.22 -22.69
C GLY A 393 8.65 -14.09 -23.18
N THR A 394 8.07 -13.82 -24.35
CA THR A 394 7.00 -14.65 -24.91
C THR A 394 7.60 -15.95 -25.43
N THR A 395 7.16 -17.09 -24.90
CA THR A 395 7.77 -18.41 -25.18
C THR A 395 6.78 -19.56 -25.03
N ASP A 396 6.86 -20.52 -25.95
CA ASP A 396 6.20 -21.83 -25.87
C ASP A 396 7.11 -22.92 -25.27
N LYS A 397 8.32 -22.55 -24.81
CA LYS A 397 9.25 -23.49 -24.16
C LYS A 397 8.77 -23.82 -22.75
N VAL A 398 9.05 -25.04 -22.30
CA VAL A 398 8.99 -25.39 -20.87
C VAL A 398 10.13 -24.68 -20.16
N LEU A 399 9.79 -23.86 -19.17
CA LEU A 399 10.78 -23.13 -18.37
C LEU A 399 11.34 -24.05 -17.26
N PRO A 400 12.60 -23.86 -16.81
CA PRO A 400 13.08 -24.49 -15.59
C PRO A 400 12.31 -23.92 -14.39
N PRO A 401 12.10 -24.67 -13.28
CA PRO A 401 12.57 -26.03 -13.01
C PRO A 401 11.60 -27.13 -13.49
N TRP A 402 10.56 -26.80 -14.25
CA TRP A 402 9.49 -27.72 -14.61
C TRP A 402 9.90 -28.77 -15.66
N THR A 403 9.15 -29.86 -15.69
CA THR A 403 9.25 -30.90 -16.73
C THR A 403 8.14 -30.70 -17.78
N PRO A 404 8.36 -31.11 -19.05
CA PRO A 404 7.31 -31.09 -20.07
C PRO A 404 6.03 -31.80 -19.64
N LEU A 405 4.90 -31.32 -20.17
CA LEU A 405 3.63 -32.01 -20.09
C LEU A 405 3.71 -33.38 -20.78
N LYS A 406 3.06 -34.37 -20.17
CA LYS A 406 2.88 -35.71 -20.71
C LYS A 406 1.39 -36.04 -20.76
N PRO A 407 0.74 -35.99 -21.93
CA PRO A 407 -0.63 -36.50 -22.06
C PRO A 407 -0.64 -38.03 -21.96
N TYR A 408 -1.71 -38.59 -21.41
CA TYR A 408 -1.95 -40.04 -21.42
C TYR A 408 -2.77 -40.45 -22.65
N PRO A 409 -2.36 -41.48 -23.42
CA PRO A 409 -3.12 -41.92 -24.58
C PRO A 409 -4.55 -42.36 -24.24
N ASN A 410 -5.52 -41.92 -25.05
CA ASN A 410 -6.94 -42.32 -25.01
C ASN A 410 -7.71 -42.00 -23.70
N VAL A 411 -7.16 -41.16 -22.81
CA VAL A 411 -7.88 -40.63 -21.64
C VAL A 411 -7.59 -39.12 -21.48
N PRO A 412 -8.55 -38.31 -20.99
CA PRO A 412 -8.33 -36.89 -20.74
C PRO A 412 -7.51 -36.70 -19.45
N SER A 413 -6.21 -37.01 -19.52
CA SER A 413 -5.29 -36.91 -18.39
C SER A 413 -3.93 -36.37 -18.81
N VAL A 414 -3.33 -35.54 -17.97
CA VAL A 414 -2.01 -34.93 -18.21
C VAL A 414 -1.17 -34.90 -16.93
N GLU A 415 0.12 -35.17 -17.08
CA GLU A 415 1.12 -35.09 -16.01
C GLU A 415 2.10 -33.95 -16.30
N CYS A 416 2.46 -33.19 -15.26
CA CYS A 416 3.45 -32.13 -15.28
C CYS A 416 4.48 -32.36 -14.16
N TRP A 417 5.33 -31.38 -13.84
CA TRP A 417 6.24 -31.55 -12.69
C TRP A 417 5.45 -31.76 -11.40
N GLY A 418 5.72 -32.89 -10.74
CA GLY A 418 5.22 -33.26 -9.42
C GLY A 418 3.72 -33.56 -9.34
N ARG A 419 2.93 -33.38 -10.40
CA ARG A 419 1.47 -33.48 -10.37
C ARG A 419 0.89 -34.16 -11.60
N ARG A 420 -0.30 -34.74 -11.44
CA ARG A 420 -1.12 -35.31 -12.52
C ARG A 420 -2.57 -34.89 -12.34
N TYR A 421 -3.19 -34.47 -13.42
CA TYR A 421 -4.60 -34.13 -13.50
C TYR A 421 -5.31 -35.14 -14.39
N ASP A 422 -6.28 -35.87 -13.84
CA ASP A 422 -7.20 -36.74 -14.55
C ASP A 422 -8.56 -36.05 -14.63
N PHE A 423 -9.19 -36.00 -15.81
CA PHE A 423 -10.49 -35.35 -16.01
C PHE A 423 -11.64 -36.34 -16.30
N SER A 424 -12.86 -35.83 -16.24
CA SER A 424 -14.10 -36.44 -16.71
C SER A 424 -14.92 -35.40 -17.49
N SER A 425 -15.86 -34.70 -16.86
CA SER A 425 -16.38 -33.39 -17.29
C SER A 425 -15.61 -32.22 -16.64
N PHE A 426 -14.95 -32.50 -15.52
CA PHE A 426 -14.08 -31.62 -14.73
C PHE A 426 -12.96 -32.50 -14.12
N LEU A 427 -12.19 -32.01 -13.13
CA LEU A 427 -11.16 -32.83 -12.47
C LEU A 427 -11.76 -34.06 -11.79
N LYS A 428 -11.40 -35.25 -12.27
CA LYS A 428 -11.79 -36.57 -11.74
C LYS A 428 -10.87 -37.02 -10.61
N GLN A 429 -9.57 -36.77 -10.75
CA GLN A 429 -8.58 -36.98 -9.71
C GLN A 429 -7.41 -36.01 -9.92
N VAL A 430 -6.76 -35.62 -8.83
CA VAL A 430 -5.58 -34.78 -8.84
C VAL A 430 -4.52 -35.41 -7.94
N LYS A 431 -3.37 -35.77 -8.50
CA LYS A 431 -2.21 -36.22 -7.72
C LYS A 431 -1.25 -35.07 -7.49
N SER A 432 -0.80 -34.89 -6.26
CA SER A 432 0.34 -34.03 -5.91
C SER A 432 1.39 -34.84 -5.16
N SER A 433 2.56 -34.99 -5.78
CA SER A 433 3.52 -36.05 -5.53
C SER A 433 2.80 -37.42 -5.48
N GLU A 434 3.18 -38.31 -4.55
CA GLU A 434 2.61 -39.67 -4.43
C GLU A 434 1.18 -39.74 -3.84
N ALA A 435 0.48 -38.61 -3.64
CA ALA A 435 -0.82 -38.58 -2.97
C ALA A 435 -1.96 -38.10 -3.90
N ASP A 436 -3.05 -38.87 -3.92
CA ASP A 436 -4.37 -38.44 -4.41
C ASP A 436 -4.94 -37.35 -3.49
N LEU A 437 -5.39 -36.22 -4.08
CA LEU A 437 -5.98 -35.09 -3.35
C LEU A 437 -7.50 -35.17 -3.26
N LEU A 438 -8.17 -35.79 -4.24
CA LEU A 438 -9.62 -35.96 -4.27
C LEU A 438 -10.01 -37.35 -3.76
N ALA A 439 -11.03 -37.39 -2.90
CA ALA A 439 -11.77 -38.59 -2.56
C ALA A 439 -12.89 -38.84 -3.59
N GLU A 440 -13.50 -37.77 -4.10
CA GLU A 440 -14.56 -37.81 -5.11
C GLU A 440 -14.28 -36.78 -6.23
N PRO A 441 -14.66 -37.06 -7.49
CA PRO A 441 -14.54 -36.12 -8.60
C PRO A 441 -15.18 -34.75 -8.35
N VAL A 442 -14.65 -33.73 -9.01
CA VAL A 442 -15.35 -32.45 -9.20
C VAL A 442 -16.60 -32.70 -10.03
N THR A 443 -17.76 -32.28 -9.51
CA THR A 443 -19.08 -32.42 -10.12
C THR A 443 -19.75 -31.06 -10.28
N LEU A 444 -20.50 -30.89 -11.37
CA LEU A 444 -21.41 -29.75 -11.56
C LEU A 444 -22.84 -30.27 -11.41
N GLU A 445 -23.60 -29.66 -10.50
CA GLU A 445 -25.01 -30.00 -10.24
C GLU A 445 -25.90 -28.77 -10.40
N ALA A 446 -27.06 -28.94 -11.03
CA ALA A 446 -28.18 -28.01 -10.93
C ALA A 446 -29.25 -28.60 -10.01
N VAL A 447 -29.89 -27.77 -9.19
CA VAL A 447 -31.14 -28.11 -8.49
C VAL A 447 -32.29 -27.52 -9.30
N ILE A 448 -33.22 -28.38 -9.75
CA ILE A 448 -34.36 -28.00 -10.59
C ILE A 448 -35.62 -28.60 -9.99
N GLY A 449 -36.56 -27.75 -9.56
CA GLY A 449 -37.78 -28.20 -8.87
C GLY A 449 -37.46 -28.95 -7.57
N GLY A 450 -36.44 -28.50 -6.84
CA GLY A 450 -35.95 -29.13 -5.61
C GLY A 450 -35.19 -30.46 -5.81
N LYS A 451 -34.88 -30.88 -7.04
CA LYS A 451 -34.12 -32.11 -7.32
C LYS A 451 -32.72 -31.79 -7.85
N SER A 452 -31.68 -32.38 -7.24
CA SER A 452 -30.32 -32.32 -7.77
C SER A 452 -30.18 -33.18 -9.03
N VAL A 453 -29.60 -32.61 -10.09
CA VAL A 453 -29.30 -33.30 -11.36
C VAL A 453 -27.89 -32.92 -11.85
N PRO A 454 -27.08 -33.90 -12.30
CA PRO A 454 -25.70 -33.63 -12.73
C PRO A 454 -25.65 -33.06 -14.15
N LEU A 455 -24.77 -32.08 -14.36
CA LEU A 455 -24.50 -31.46 -15.66
C LEU A 455 -23.15 -31.95 -16.19
N ASN A 456 -23.18 -33.07 -16.91
CA ASN A 456 -22.00 -33.72 -17.46
C ASN A 456 -21.75 -33.33 -18.91
N ALA A 457 -20.50 -32.99 -19.24
CA ALA A 457 -19.98 -32.84 -20.60
C ALA A 457 -18.60 -33.52 -20.67
N PRO A 458 -18.55 -34.86 -20.85
CA PRO A 458 -17.29 -35.61 -20.84
C PRO A 458 -16.30 -35.05 -21.86
N CYS A 459 -15.10 -34.72 -21.39
CA CYS A 459 -14.05 -34.13 -22.22
C CYS A 459 -13.10 -35.18 -22.81
N HIS A 460 -12.37 -34.76 -23.84
CA HIS A 460 -11.30 -35.49 -24.48
C HIS A 460 -10.09 -34.57 -24.68
N LEU A 461 -8.89 -35.14 -24.83
CA LEU A 461 -7.71 -34.37 -25.18
C LEU A 461 -7.80 -33.92 -26.64
N GLU A 462 -7.90 -32.61 -26.86
CA GLU A 462 -7.98 -32.00 -28.20
C GLU A 462 -6.59 -31.71 -28.76
N SER A 463 -5.70 -31.17 -27.94
CA SER A 463 -4.31 -30.90 -28.33
C SER A 463 -3.34 -30.94 -27.16
N SER A 464 -2.06 -31.20 -27.44
CA SER A 464 -0.98 -31.12 -26.46
C SER A 464 0.36 -30.81 -27.11
N THR A 465 1.12 -29.92 -26.48
CA THR A 465 2.53 -29.65 -26.70
C THR A 465 3.30 -29.98 -25.42
N ALA A 466 4.63 -29.77 -25.43
CA ALA A 466 5.44 -29.86 -24.22
C ALA A 466 5.04 -28.85 -23.13
N SER A 467 4.41 -27.73 -23.50
CA SER A 467 4.13 -26.58 -22.63
C SER A 467 2.66 -26.37 -22.30
N LYS A 468 1.74 -26.79 -23.17
CA LYS A 468 0.29 -26.60 -23.03
C LYS A 468 -0.50 -27.84 -23.46
N ALA A 469 -1.62 -28.11 -22.80
CA ALA A 469 -2.62 -29.09 -23.22
C ALA A 469 -4.01 -28.46 -23.19
N VAL A 470 -4.89 -28.91 -24.09
CA VAL A 470 -6.29 -28.48 -24.19
C VAL A 470 -7.19 -29.71 -24.16
N MET A 471 -8.23 -29.68 -23.33
CA MET A 471 -9.26 -30.70 -23.29
C MET A 471 -10.65 -30.07 -23.43
N THR A 472 -11.49 -30.60 -24.32
CA THR A 472 -12.84 -30.05 -24.57
C THR A 472 -13.91 -31.13 -24.48
N GLY A 473 -15.10 -30.72 -24.03
CA GLY A 473 -16.28 -31.58 -23.90
C GLY A 473 -17.56 -30.81 -24.15
N GLN A 474 -18.54 -31.44 -24.80
CA GLN A 474 -19.88 -30.88 -25.00
C GLN A 474 -20.94 -31.99 -24.98
N ALA A 475 -22.05 -31.75 -24.28
CA ALA A 475 -23.19 -32.68 -24.24
C ALA A 475 -24.49 -31.96 -23.86
N GLU A 476 -25.62 -32.59 -24.19
CA GLU A 476 -26.94 -32.24 -23.65
C GLU A 476 -27.14 -32.95 -22.31
N ALA A 477 -27.41 -32.21 -21.24
CA ALA A 477 -27.63 -32.73 -19.89
C ALA A 477 -28.77 -31.97 -19.19
N ASN A 478 -29.84 -32.69 -18.84
CA ASN A 478 -30.93 -32.21 -17.97
C ASN A 478 -31.54 -30.83 -18.35
N GLY A 479 -31.66 -30.54 -19.64
CA GLY A 479 -32.22 -29.29 -20.18
C GLY A 479 -31.19 -28.23 -20.59
N PHE A 480 -29.90 -28.47 -20.31
CA PHE A 480 -28.79 -27.63 -20.73
C PHE A 480 -27.94 -28.30 -21.82
N ARG A 481 -27.55 -27.50 -22.80
CA ARG A 481 -26.33 -27.74 -23.56
C ARG A 481 -25.16 -27.26 -22.72
N VAL A 482 -24.35 -28.22 -22.26
CA VAL A 482 -23.18 -28.00 -21.41
C VAL A 482 -21.93 -28.08 -22.29
N ALA A 483 -21.01 -27.12 -22.15
CA ALA A 483 -19.72 -27.15 -22.81
C ALA A 483 -18.60 -26.73 -21.87
N VAL A 484 -17.47 -27.45 -21.92
CA VAL A 484 -16.26 -27.19 -21.14
C VAL A 484 -15.05 -27.10 -22.05
N HIS A 485 -14.20 -26.11 -21.81
CA HIS A 485 -12.87 -25.96 -22.38
C HIS A 485 -11.87 -25.84 -21.23
N HIS A 486 -10.96 -26.81 -21.11
CA HIS A 486 -9.88 -26.82 -20.13
C HIS A 486 -8.54 -26.53 -20.80
N GLU A 487 -7.81 -25.55 -20.27
CA GLU A 487 -6.42 -25.26 -20.62
C GLU A 487 -5.51 -25.67 -19.45
N ILE A 488 -4.40 -26.34 -19.74
CA ILE A 488 -3.40 -26.78 -18.74
C ILE A 488 -2.00 -26.38 -19.22
N GLU A 489 -1.19 -25.77 -18.36
CA GLU A 489 0.22 -25.40 -18.65
C GLU A 489 1.26 -26.26 -17.88
N PHE A 490 2.51 -26.25 -18.34
CA PHE A 490 3.63 -27.05 -17.80
C PHE A 490 3.94 -26.86 -16.30
N ASP A 491 3.61 -25.69 -15.74
CA ASP A 491 3.76 -25.42 -14.31
C ASP A 491 2.59 -25.97 -13.47
N GLY A 492 1.60 -26.59 -14.12
CA GLY A 492 0.41 -27.17 -13.53
C GLY A 492 -0.73 -26.18 -13.29
N PHE A 493 -0.67 -24.97 -13.84
CA PHE A 493 -1.84 -24.09 -13.94
C PHE A 493 -2.96 -24.77 -14.74
N THR A 494 -4.21 -24.62 -14.30
CA THR A 494 -5.38 -25.00 -15.10
C THR A 494 -6.37 -23.84 -15.18
N TRP A 495 -7.08 -23.76 -16.30
CA TRP A 495 -8.22 -22.86 -16.50
C TRP A 495 -9.37 -23.63 -17.14
N THR A 496 -10.60 -23.28 -16.78
CA THR A 496 -11.84 -23.87 -17.30
C THR A 496 -12.78 -22.75 -17.69
N ASP A 497 -13.11 -22.70 -18.98
CA ASP A 497 -14.22 -21.92 -19.51
C ASP A 497 -15.44 -22.86 -19.59
N LEU A 498 -16.47 -22.56 -18.79
CA LEU A 498 -17.73 -23.30 -18.70
C LEU A 498 -18.86 -22.49 -19.36
N SER A 499 -19.57 -23.12 -20.29
CA SER A 499 -20.74 -22.56 -20.97
C SER A 499 -21.97 -23.41 -20.68
N LEU A 500 -23.07 -22.78 -20.26
CA LEU A 500 -24.38 -23.39 -20.08
C LEU A 500 -25.43 -22.64 -20.91
N GLU A 501 -26.09 -23.34 -21.81
CA GLU A 501 -27.16 -22.81 -22.67
C GLU A 501 -28.43 -23.64 -22.44
N ALA A 502 -29.50 -23.03 -21.93
CA ALA A 502 -30.75 -23.73 -21.65
C ALA A 502 -31.58 -23.88 -22.93
N ALA A 503 -32.02 -25.10 -23.26
CA ALA A 503 -32.76 -25.38 -24.51
C ALA A 503 -34.19 -24.79 -24.54
N GLN A 504 -34.71 -24.41 -23.37
CA GLN A 504 -35.92 -23.64 -23.10
C GLN A 504 -35.62 -22.77 -21.86
N PRO A 505 -36.34 -21.65 -21.63
CA PRO A 505 -36.30 -20.94 -20.36
C PRO A 505 -36.49 -21.88 -19.16
N LEU A 506 -35.50 -21.94 -18.26
CA LEU A 506 -35.42 -22.98 -17.24
C LEU A 506 -35.10 -22.40 -15.86
N ARG A 507 -35.98 -22.65 -14.88
CA ARG A 507 -35.78 -22.23 -13.49
C ARG A 507 -34.78 -23.15 -12.80
N VAL A 508 -33.71 -22.57 -12.26
CA VAL A 508 -32.65 -23.23 -11.50
C VAL A 508 -32.68 -22.73 -10.06
N ASP A 509 -32.93 -23.64 -9.12
CA ASP A 509 -32.99 -23.34 -7.68
C ASP A 509 -31.59 -23.21 -7.06
N GLU A 510 -30.58 -23.87 -7.63
CA GLU A 510 -29.16 -23.78 -7.27
C GLU A 510 -28.31 -24.29 -8.45
N LEU A 511 -27.12 -23.71 -8.69
CA LEU A 511 -26.10 -24.28 -9.58
C LEU A 511 -24.78 -24.30 -8.81
N ARG A 512 -24.20 -25.48 -8.62
CA ARG A 512 -22.99 -25.64 -7.80
C ARG A 512 -21.95 -26.58 -8.41
N LEU A 513 -20.70 -26.22 -8.20
CA LEU A 513 -19.55 -27.11 -8.34
C LEU A 513 -19.24 -27.72 -6.97
N THR A 514 -19.05 -29.04 -6.87
CA THR A 514 -18.67 -29.69 -5.60
C THR A 514 -17.55 -30.71 -5.78
N TRP A 515 -16.71 -30.86 -4.75
CA TRP A 515 -15.70 -31.92 -4.67
C TRP A 515 -15.38 -32.28 -3.21
N THR A 516 -14.79 -33.45 -3.02
CA THR A 516 -14.49 -34.00 -1.69
C THR A 516 -13.01 -34.38 -1.61
N MET A 517 -12.32 -33.96 -0.56
CA MET A 517 -10.91 -34.30 -0.26
C MET A 517 -10.82 -35.23 0.96
N PRO A 518 -9.81 -36.11 1.06
CA PRO A 518 -9.52 -36.80 2.32
C PRO A 518 -9.07 -35.78 3.38
N LYS A 519 -9.51 -35.92 4.62
CA LYS A 519 -9.16 -35.01 5.74
C LYS A 519 -7.67 -35.00 6.09
N THR A 520 -6.92 -36.02 5.67
CA THR A 520 -5.44 -36.04 5.73
C THR A 520 -4.77 -35.14 4.69
N GLN A 521 -5.47 -34.78 3.62
CA GLN A 521 -5.04 -33.80 2.60
C GLN A 521 -5.72 -32.43 2.76
N ALA A 522 -6.64 -32.29 3.72
CA ALA A 522 -7.37 -31.07 4.02
C ALA A 522 -7.37 -30.85 5.54
N THR A 523 -6.23 -30.41 6.06
CA THR A 523 -6.03 -30.03 7.48
C THR A 523 -5.96 -28.51 7.67
N LEU A 524 -5.46 -27.80 6.64
CA LEU A 524 -5.24 -26.36 6.59
C LEU A 524 -6.01 -25.74 5.43
N MET A 525 -6.35 -24.45 5.55
CA MET A 525 -6.94 -23.65 4.47
C MET A 525 -6.33 -22.25 4.40
N HIS A 526 -6.48 -21.60 3.25
CA HIS A 526 -6.24 -20.17 3.04
C HIS A 526 -7.31 -19.59 2.11
N ALA A 527 -7.77 -18.37 2.36
CA ALA A 527 -8.65 -17.62 1.45
C ALA A 527 -8.17 -16.16 1.33
N ASP A 528 -7.93 -15.71 0.09
CA ASP A 528 -7.55 -14.32 -0.13
C ASP A 528 -8.81 -13.44 -0.17
N THR A 529 -9.08 -12.79 0.97
CA THR A 529 -10.18 -11.83 1.11
C THR A 529 -9.73 -10.38 0.95
N ARG A 530 -8.47 -10.15 0.53
CA ARG A 530 -7.81 -8.83 0.42
C ARG A 530 -7.87 -8.00 1.72
N LYS A 531 -7.97 -8.66 2.87
CA LYS A 531 -7.84 -8.06 4.19
C LYS A 531 -6.39 -8.17 4.62
N TRP A 532 -5.70 -7.03 4.67
CA TRP A 532 -4.26 -6.92 4.90
C TRP A 532 -3.73 -7.80 6.06
N ILE A 533 -4.48 -7.90 7.18
CA ILE A 533 -4.11 -8.72 8.36
C ILE A 533 -5.03 -9.96 8.54
N ASP A 534 -6.30 -9.85 8.12
CA ASP A 534 -7.40 -10.74 8.51
C ASP A 534 -7.88 -11.68 7.39
N SER A 535 -7.02 -12.03 6.43
CA SER A 535 -7.31 -13.13 5.49
C SER A 535 -7.48 -14.46 6.25
N PRO A 536 -8.56 -15.24 5.99
CA PRO A 536 -8.79 -16.52 6.66
C PRO A 536 -7.69 -17.54 6.33
N ALA A 537 -6.88 -17.89 7.32
CA ALA A 537 -5.80 -18.86 7.22
C ALA A 537 -5.63 -19.65 8.52
N GLY A 538 -5.38 -20.95 8.43
CA GLY A 538 -5.15 -21.83 9.59
C GLY A 538 -5.82 -23.20 9.46
N SER A 539 -6.07 -23.87 10.59
CA SER A 539 -6.75 -25.17 10.64
C SER A 539 -8.22 -25.04 10.22
N ILE A 540 -8.75 -26.07 9.53
CA ILE A 540 -10.19 -26.16 9.31
C ILE A 540 -10.89 -26.41 10.67
N LYS A 541 -11.85 -25.55 11.00
CA LYS A 541 -12.65 -25.68 12.24
C LYS A 541 -13.65 -26.85 12.12
N PRO A 542 -14.10 -27.45 13.24
CA PRO A 542 -15.10 -28.52 13.20
C PRO A 542 -16.38 -28.14 12.45
N ASP A 543 -16.81 -26.88 12.61
CA ASP A 543 -18.02 -26.31 11.99
C ASP A 543 -17.81 -25.93 10.51
N GLY A 544 -16.59 -26.11 9.99
CA GLY A 544 -16.19 -25.75 8.64
C GLY A 544 -15.82 -24.27 8.47
N TRP A 545 -15.99 -23.77 7.24
CA TRP A 545 -15.78 -22.38 6.85
C TRP A 545 -16.69 -22.02 5.67
N SER A 546 -17.04 -20.74 5.52
CA SER A 546 -17.80 -20.23 4.39
C SER A 546 -17.47 -18.77 4.10
N SER A 547 -17.80 -18.33 2.88
CA SER A 547 -17.62 -16.96 2.41
C SER A 547 -18.64 -16.63 1.31
N ASP A 548 -18.95 -15.34 1.17
CA ASP A 548 -19.43 -14.77 -0.10
C ASP A 548 -18.32 -14.90 -1.17
N TRP A 549 -18.60 -14.53 -2.42
CA TRP A 549 -17.64 -14.66 -3.52
C TRP A 549 -16.23 -14.17 -3.17
N THR A 550 -15.26 -15.07 -3.34
CA THR A 550 -13.84 -14.75 -3.35
C THR A 550 -13.24 -15.17 -4.69
N HIS A 551 -12.11 -14.55 -5.01
CA HIS A 551 -11.33 -14.81 -6.21
C HIS A 551 -10.29 -15.91 -6.06
N PHE A 552 -9.93 -16.27 -4.82
CA PHE A 552 -8.93 -17.31 -4.54
C PHE A 552 -9.19 -18.00 -3.18
N PHE A 553 -9.11 -19.33 -3.20
CA PHE A 553 -9.19 -20.22 -2.04
C PHE A 553 -8.22 -21.40 -2.22
N TRP A 554 -7.62 -21.89 -1.13
CA TRP A 554 -6.77 -23.08 -1.09
C TRP A 554 -7.12 -23.99 0.10
N LEU A 555 -7.09 -25.29 -0.16
CA LEU A 555 -7.35 -26.35 0.82
C LEU A 555 -6.22 -27.38 0.74
N GLY A 556 -5.60 -27.73 1.87
CA GLY A 556 -4.40 -28.56 1.85
C GLY A 556 -3.87 -29.00 3.21
N ASN A 557 -2.58 -29.30 3.24
CA ASN A 557 -1.77 -29.56 4.42
C ASN A 557 -0.36 -28.95 4.24
N GLU A 558 0.57 -29.25 5.15
CA GLU A 558 1.92 -28.69 5.16
C GLU A 558 2.83 -29.16 4.00
N ASP A 559 2.36 -30.08 3.16
CA ASP A 559 3.10 -30.62 2.02
C ASP A 559 2.47 -30.29 0.65
N ARG A 560 1.14 -30.16 0.58
CA ARG A 560 0.39 -30.06 -0.69
C ARG A 560 -1.04 -29.55 -0.48
N GLY A 561 -1.72 -29.21 -1.57
CA GLY A 561 -3.14 -28.86 -1.55
C GLY A 561 -3.70 -28.58 -2.94
N LEU A 562 -4.94 -28.10 -2.98
CA LEU A 562 -5.65 -27.72 -4.20
C LEU A 562 -6.22 -26.31 -4.01
N SER A 563 -5.84 -25.40 -4.92
CA SER A 563 -6.43 -24.06 -5.02
C SER A 563 -7.57 -24.03 -6.03
N TRP A 564 -8.56 -23.18 -5.79
CA TRP A 564 -9.62 -22.76 -6.72
C TRP A 564 -9.59 -21.24 -6.84
N TYR A 565 -9.83 -20.71 -8.04
CA TYR A 565 -9.77 -19.27 -8.31
C TYR A 565 -10.62 -18.85 -9.51
N ALA A 566 -11.08 -17.60 -9.51
CA ALA A 566 -11.88 -16.99 -10.57
C ALA A 566 -11.54 -15.50 -10.77
N GLU A 567 -11.61 -15.01 -12.01
CA GLU A 567 -11.31 -13.59 -12.32
C GLU A 567 -12.52 -12.66 -12.14
N THR A 568 -13.74 -13.19 -12.17
CA THR A 568 -15.01 -12.43 -12.02
C THR A 568 -16.11 -13.27 -11.37
N ASP A 569 -17.08 -12.57 -10.78
CA ASP A 569 -18.43 -13.00 -10.39
C ASP A 569 -19.45 -12.85 -11.55
N ARG A 570 -18.98 -12.67 -12.78
CA ARG A 570 -19.86 -12.49 -13.95
C ARG A 570 -20.75 -13.72 -14.16
N ASN A 571 -22.05 -13.48 -14.33
CA ASN A 571 -23.12 -14.50 -14.40
C ASN A 571 -23.40 -15.26 -13.09
N TRP A 572 -22.79 -14.91 -11.96
CA TRP A 572 -23.15 -15.49 -10.67
C TRP A 572 -24.50 -14.91 -10.18
N ARG A 573 -25.13 -15.59 -9.21
CA ARG A 573 -26.39 -15.17 -8.58
C ARG A 573 -26.30 -15.41 -7.07
N HIS A 574 -25.73 -14.44 -6.36
CA HIS A 574 -25.44 -14.48 -4.92
C HIS A 574 -26.70 -14.59 -4.06
N SER A 575 -26.56 -15.04 -2.80
CA SER A 575 -27.68 -15.12 -1.87
C SER A 575 -27.30 -14.64 -0.47
N LYS A 576 -28.28 -14.06 0.25
CA LYS A 576 -28.15 -13.71 1.67
C LYS A 576 -28.33 -14.91 2.61
N GLU A 577 -28.78 -16.05 2.09
CA GLU A 577 -29.11 -17.25 2.88
C GLU A 577 -28.17 -18.43 2.59
N ARG A 578 -27.60 -18.50 1.37
CA ARG A 578 -26.63 -19.52 0.96
C ARG A 578 -25.30 -18.85 0.55
N PRO A 579 -24.19 -19.10 1.27
CA PRO A 579 -22.90 -18.54 0.89
C PRO A 579 -22.40 -19.11 -0.43
N ASP A 580 -21.69 -18.30 -1.21
CA ASP A 580 -21.15 -18.66 -2.52
C ASP A 580 -20.06 -19.74 -2.41
N LEU A 581 -19.28 -19.74 -1.33
CA LEU A 581 -18.23 -20.72 -1.06
C LEU A 581 -18.42 -21.35 0.33
N GLN A 582 -18.31 -22.68 0.43
CA GLN A 582 -18.51 -23.42 1.66
C GLN A 582 -17.58 -24.65 1.74
N VAL A 583 -16.98 -24.86 2.92
CA VAL A 583 -16.09 -25.99 3.25
C VAL A 583 -16.68 -26.71 4.46
N VAL A 584 -16.99 -28.00 4.32
CA VAL A 584 -17.72 -28.80 5.31
C VAL A 584 -16.90 -30.04 5.69
N PRO A 585 -16.43 -30.19 6.94
CA PRO A 585 -15.82 -31.42 7.42
C PRO A 585 -16.87 -32.52 7.60
N GLU A 586 -16.76 -33.60 6.82
CA GLU A 586 -17.71 -34.72 6.81
C GLU A 586 -16.96 -36.01 7.19
N GLY A 587 -16.87 -36.30 8.50
CA GLY A 587 -16.18 -37.49 9.02
C GLY A 587 -14.66 -37.46 8.84
N ASP A 588 -14.15 -38.37 8.01
CA ASP A 588 -12.76 -38.48 7.52
C ASP A 588 -12.53 -37.78 6.16
N HIS A 589 -13.53 -37.05 5.67
CA HIS A 589 -13.48 -36.22 4.46
C HIS A 589 -13.71 -34.74 4.76
N VAL A 590 -13.41 -33.90 3.77
CA VAL A 590 -13.75 -32.48 3.73
C VAL A 590 -14.34 -32.17 2.35
N LYS A 591 -15.58 -31.69 2.33
CA LYS A 591 -16.32 -31.33 1.13
C LYS A 591 -16.23 -29.83 0.86
N VAL A 592 -16.14 -29.44 -0.40
CA VAL A 592 -16.18 -28.04 -0.84
C VAL A 592 -17.34 -27.85 -1.82
N ILE A 593 -18.02 -26.70 -1.70
CA ILE A 593 -19.15 -26.30 -2.52
C ILE A 593 -18.91 -24.87 -3.01
N VAL A 594 -18.96 -24.66 -4.32
CA VAL A 594 -18.94 -23.35 -4.98
C VAL A 594 -20.28 -23.15 -5.69
N ARG A 595 -21.06 -22.14 -5.30
CA ARG A 595 -22.40 -21.86 -5.85
C ARG A 595 -22.31 -20.75 -6.90
N LEU A 596 -22.44 -21.13 -8.17
CA LEU A 596 -22.55 -20.21 -9.29
C LEU A 596 -23.94 -19.56 -9.33
N ILE A 597 -24.98 -20.31 -8.92
CA ILE A 597 -26.32 -19.78 -8.65
C ILE A 597 -26.69 -20.20 -7.22
N ALA A 598 -26.75 -19.22 -6.32
CA ALA A 598 -27.10 -19.37 -4.91
C ALA A 598 -28.53 -18.87 -4.60
N GLU A 599 -29.24 -18.25 -5.54
CA GLU A 599 -30.68 -17.92 -5.44
C GLU A 599 -31.51 -18.37 -6.67
N PRO A 600 -32.79 -18.78 -6.50
CA PRO A 600 -33.58 -19.35 -7.60
C PRO A 600 -33.79 -18.41 -8.80
N THR A 601 -33.16 -18.75 -9.92
CA THR A 601 -33.00 -17.90 -11.11
C THR A 601 -33.62 -18.55 -12.34
N ASP A 602 -34.32 -17.77 -13.17
CA ASP A 602 -34.82 -18.22 -14.47
C ASP A 602 -33.75 -18.00 -15.55
N VAL A 603 -33.14 -19.10 -16.03
CA VAL A 603 -32.08 -19.06 -17.04
C VAL A 603 -32.71 -18.97 -18.44
N THR A 604 -32.54 -17.81 -19.08
CA THR A 604 -33.13 -17.45 -20.38
C THR A 604 -32.08 -17.17 -21.46
N SER A 605 -30.80 -17.16 -21.09
CA SER A 605 -29.65 -16.81 -21.93
C SER A 605 -28.47 -17.75 -21.65
N LYS A 606 -27.45 -17.69 -22.51
CA LYS A 606 -26.18 -18.41 -22.30
C LYS A 606 -25.45 -17.84 -21.09
N LEU A 607 -25.14 -18.70 -20.12
CA LEU A 607 -24.29 -18.38 -18.98
C LEU A 607 -22.85 -18.82 -19.27
N GLU A 608 -21.89 -17.95 -18.98
CA GLU A 608 -20.46 -18.21 -19.14
C GLU A 608 -19.73 -17.99 -17.81
N TYR A 609 -18.90 -18.95 -17.40
CA TYR A 609 -18.12 -18.92 -16.17
C TYR A 609 -16.66 -19.26 -16.46
N GLY A 610 -15.73 -18.55 -15.83
CA GLY A 610 -14.29 -18.78 -15.97
C GLY A 610 -13.62 -18.95 -14.60
N PHE A 611 -13.05 -20.14 -14.36
CA PHE A 611 -12.38 -20.48 -13.11
C PHE A 611 -11.23 -21.47 -13.36
N GLY A 612 -10.31 -21.62 -12.41
CA GLY A 612 -9.23 -22.61 -12.49
C GLY A 612 -9.00 -23.35 -11.18
N MET A 613 -8.31 -24.48 -11.27
CA MET A 613 -8.01 -25.33 -10.11
C MET A 613 -6.57 -25.87 -10.19
N MET A 614 -5.69 -25.44 -9.29
CA MET A 614 -4.24 -25.72 -9.37
C MET A 614 -3.74 -26.42 -8.11
N ALA A 615 -3.11 -27.57 -8.29
CA ALA A 615 -2.48 -28.33 -7.22
C ALA A 615 -1.11 -27.74 -6.83
N THR A 616 -0.86 -27.74 -5.52
CA THR A 616 0.37 -27.26 -4.90
C THR A 616 1.19 -28.44 -4.34
N PRO A 617 2.53 -28.33 -4.22
CA PRO A 617 3.36 -27.18 -4.59
C PRO A 617 3.44 -26.97 -6.11
N ALA A 618 3.60 -25.72 -6.53
CA ALA A 618 3.68 -25.33 -7.94
C ALA A 618 5.04 -25.61 -8.57
N ARG A 619 6.11 -25.61 -7.77
CA ARG A 619 7.52 -25.79 -8.16
C ARG A 619 8.32 -26.42 -7.00
N PRO A 620 9.47 -27.05 -7.25
CA PRO A 620 10.38 -27.50 -6.20
C PRO A 620 11.14 -26.32 -5.58
N GLN A 621 11.35 -26.36 -4.27
CA GLN A 621 12.31 -25.48 -3.61
C GLN A 621 13.76 -25.90 -3.96
N PRO A 622 14.69 -24.95 -4.19
CA PRO A 622 16.11 -25.24 -4.38
C PRO A 622 16.75 -25.91 -3.16
N LYS A 623 17.69 -26.84 -3.41
CA LYS A 623 18.31 -27.67 -2.36
C LYS A 623 19.10 -26.86 -1.32
N ASP A 624 19.57 -25.69 -1.70
CA ASP A 624 20.38 -24.78 -0.90
C ASP A 624 19.58 -23.63 -0.25
N ALA A 625 18.25 -23.62 -0.36
CA ALA A 625 17.37 -22.53 0.09
C ALA A 625 17.57 -22.09 1.55
N ARG A 626 17.99 -22.99 2.46
CA ARG A 626 18.32 -22.67 3.86
C ARG A 626 19.64 -21.90 4.06
N ARG A 627 20.40 -21.67 2.96
CA ARG A 627 21.58 -20.80 2.94
C ARG A 627 21.28 -19.41 2.40
N TRP A 628 20.08 -19.20 1.85
CA TRP A 628 19.72 -17.94 1.20
C TRP A 628 19.52 -16.84 2.25
N ARG A 629 20.11 -15.68 2.02
CA ARG A 629 20.23 -14.60 3.01
C ARG A 629 20.13 -13.24 2.35
N MET A 630 19.38 -12.34 2.96
CA MET A 630 19.19 -10.96 2.51
C MET A 630 20.03 -9.99 3.35
N THR A 631 20.56 -8.93 2.73
CA THR A 631 21.11 -7.76 3.44
C THR A 631 20.11 -7.28 4.52
N PRO A 632 20.51 -7.06 5.80
CA PRO A 632 21.87 -6.91 6.33
C PRO A 632 22.51 -8.17 6.97
N ALA A 633 22.10 -9.39 6.60
CA ALA A 633 22.74 -10.62 7.08
C ALA A 633 24.25 -10.70 6.75
N VAL A 634 25.03 -11.42 7.56
CA VAL A 634 26.37 -11.88 7.14
C VAL A 634 26.27 -12.87 5.98
N ARG A 635 27.16 -12.69 4.99
CA ARG A 635 27.24 -13.54 3.79
C ARG A 635 25.87 -13.60 3.05
N PRO A 636 25.30 -12.46 2.64
CA PRO A 636 24.04 -12.44 1.91
C PRO A 636 24.21 -13.10 0.54
N THR A 637 23.19 -13.81 0.09
CA THR A 637 23.14 -14.40 -1.27
C THR A 637 22.43 -13.47 -2.25
N PHE A 638 21.60 -12.53 -1.78
CA PHE A 638 21.02 -11.48 -2.60
C PHE A 638 20.76 -10.18 -1.83
N ASP A 639 20.75 -9.06 -2.57
CA ASP A 639 20.60 -7.69 -2.06
C ASP A 639 19.43 -6.98 -2.77
N ILE A 640 18.44 -6.54 -1.99
CA ILE A 640 17.28 -5.80 -2.51
C ILE A 640 17.62 -4.33 -2.67
N VAL A 641 17.58 -3.82 -3.91
CA VAL A 641 17.81 -2.39 -4.17
C VAL A 641 16.49 -1.62 -4.10
N TRP A 642 16.18 -1.11 -2.91
CA TRP A 642 15.00 -0.27 -2.64
C TRP A 642 15.05 1.06 -3.41
N PRO A 643 13.93 1.63 -3.91
CA PRO A 643 13.97 2.78 -4.83
C PRO A 643 14.59 4.05 -4.24
N ASN A 644 14.23 4.41 -3.00
CA ASN A 644 14.59 5.70 -2.40
C ASN A 644 16.12 5.93 -2.38
N GLY A 645 16.59 6.89 -3.17
CA GLY A 645 18.01 7.25 -3.29
C GLY A 645 18.85 6.32 -4.18
N ASN A 646 18.25 5.27 -4.77
CA ASN A 646 18.90 4.39 -5.75
C ASN A 646 18.29 4.55 -7.15
N MET A 647 16.96 4.64 -7.27
CA MET A 647 16.22 4.85 -8.51
C MET A 647 15.68 6.29 -8.63
N LYS A 648 15.60 6.82 -9.85
CA LYS A 648 15.02 8.15 -10.13
C LYS A 648 13.54 8.22 -9.85
N TRP A 649 12.84 7.11 -10.10
CA TRP A 649 11.39 7.00 -10.06
C TRP A 649 10.98 5.74 -9.29
N TYR A 650 9.86 5.80 -8.57
CA TYR A 650 9.40 4.67 -7.77
C TYR A 650 8.96 3.49 -8.67
N GLY A 651 9.30 2.26 -8.26
CA GLY A 651 8.94 1.04 -8.99
C GLY A 651 9.60 0.87 -10.37
N TYR A 652 10.65 1.63 -10.70
CA TYR A 652 11.12 1.80 -12.08
C TYR A 652 12.62 1.52 -12.30
N THR A 653 12.99 1.18 -13.53
CA THR A 653 14.27 0.56 -13.88
C THR A 653 15.48 1.50 -14.02
N GLU A 654 15.33 2.78 -13.67
CA GLU A 654 16.34 3.80 -13.96
C GLU A 654 17.03 4.34 -12.70
N PRO A 655 18.34 4.07 -12.50
CA PRO A 655 19.07 4.53 -11.32
C PRO A 655 19.33 6.03 -11.33
N VAL A 656 19.38 6.63 -10.13
CA VAL A 656 19.76 8.06 -9.93
C VAL A 656 21.16 8.33 -10.49
N ASP A 657 22.09 7.42 -10.19
CA ASP A 657 23.48 7.44 -10.63
C ASP A 657 23.80 6.08 -11.31
N PRO A 658 23.80 6.01 -12.64
CA PRO A 658 24.14 4.81 -13.41
C PRO A 658 25.55 4.25 -13.12
N GLN A 659 26.53 5.10 -12.82
CA GLN A 659 27.91 4.65 -12.56
C GLN A 659 28.01 3.98 -11.19
N LYS A 660 27.45 4.63 -10.15
CA LYS A 660 27.37 4.08 -8.80
C LYS A 660 26.51 2.80 -8.74
N PHE A 661 25.42 2.74 -9.50
CA PHE A 661 24.59 1.53 -9.60
C PHE A 661 25.37 0.38 -10.25
N THR A 662 26.07 0.63 -11.36
CA THR A 662 26.95 -0.36 -12.01
C THR A 662 28.06 -0.85 -11.05
N ALA A 663 28.66 0.06 -10.27
CA ALA A 663 29.65 -0.29 -9.26
C ALA A 663 29.05 -1.16 -8.13
N ARG A 664 27.84 -0.87 -7.65
CA ARG A 664 27.12 -1.70 -6.65
C ARG A 664 26.87 -3.11 -7.17
N VAL A 665 26.37 -3.26 -8.41
CA VAL A 665 26.12 -4.59 -9.01
C VAL A 665 27.43 -5.38 -9.09
N LYS A 666 28.52 -4.76 -9.56
CA LYS A 666 29.83 -5.41 -9.61
C LYS A 666 30.34 -5.80 -8.22
N GLU A 667 30.20 -4.93 -7.22
CA GLU A 667 30.63 -5.21 -5.84
C GLU A 667 29.83 -6.37 -5.20
N ALA A 668 28.55 -6.53 -5.58
CA ALA A 668 27.74 -7.68 -5.18
C ALA A 668 28.22 -8.97 -5.89
N HIS A 669 28.46 -8.92 -7.20
CA HIS A 669 28.98 -10.05 -7.98
C HIS A 669 30.35 -10.52 -7.50
N ASP A 670 31.27 -9.59 -7.18
CA ASP A 670 32.59 -9.88 -6.61
C ASP A 670 32.50 -10.62 -5.25
N LYS A 671 31.35 -10.55 -4.56
CA LYS A 671 31.06 -11.23 -3.29
C LYS A 671 30.17 -12.47 -3.45
N GLY A 672 29.74 -12.81 -4.67
CA GLY A 672 28.78 -13.89 -4.93
C GLY A 672 27.33 -13.58 -4.50
N CYS A 673 26.98 -12.30 -4.41
CA CYS A 673 25.64 -11.82 -4.04
C CYS A 673 24.90 -11.32 -5.29
N LEU A 674 23.63 -11.73 -5.45
CA LEU A 674 22.77 -11.29 -6.56
C LEU A 674 22.20 -9.89 -6.30
N THR A 675 22.17 -9.02 -7.31
CA THR A 675 21.52 -7.69 -7.19
C THR A 675 20.10 -7.74 -7.75
N VAL A 676 19.12 -7.43 -6.90
CA VAL A 676 17.69 -7.63 -7.17
C VAL A 676 16.93 -6.32 -6.90
N PRO A 677 16.72 -5.45 -7.91
CA PRO A 677 16.08 -4.15 -7.69
C PRO A 677 14.56 -4.25 -7.52
N TYR A 678 14.00 -3.34 -6.73
CA TYR A 678 12.56 -3.13 -6.60
C TYR A 678 11.97 -2.61 -7.92
N ILE A 679 10.99 -3.31 -8.50
CA ILE A 679 10.28 -2.94 -9.73
C ILE A 679 8.78 -3.28 -9.60
N ASN A 680 7.92 -2.34 -9.98
CA ASN A 680 6.47 -2.55 -10.02
C ASN A 680 6.04 -3.03 -11.41
N LEU A 681 5.21 -4.08 -11.46
CA LEU A 681 4.66 -4.62 -12.70
C LEU A 681 3.20 -4.19 -12.96
N ASN A 682 2.52 -3.66 -11.94
CA ASN A 682 1.12 -3.18 -11.97
C ASN A 682 0.97 -1.67 -11.67
N TYR A 683 2.10 -0.95 -11.58
CA TYR A 683 2.16 0.50 -11.31
C TYR A 683 3.37 1.14 -12.01
N ALA A 684 3.27 2.43 -12.34
CA ALA A 684 4.37 3.29 -12.78
C ALA A 684 4.32 4.65 -12.06
N SER A 685 5.48 5.27 -11.79
CA SER A 685 5.49 6.64 -11.24
C SER A 685 5.02 7.65 -12.29
N ALA A 686 4.16 8.60 -11.90
CA ALA A 686 3.67 9.67 -12.78
C ALA A 686 4.79 10.59 -13.34
N GLY A 687 6.00 10.53 -12.77
CA GLY A 687 7.16 11.30 -13.21
C GLY A 687 7.95 10.70 -14.38
N ILE A 688 7.69 9.45 -14.79
CA ILE A 688 8.43 8.87 -15.92
C ILE A 688 8.00 9.54 -17.24
N PRO A 689 8.93 9.87 -18.17
CA PRO A 689 8.58 10.56 -19.41
C PRO A 689 7.53 9.84 -20.25
N GLU A 690 7.55 8.50 -20.27
CA GLU A 690 6.60 7.71 -21.03
C GLU A 690 5.19 7.74 -20.41
N TRP A 691 5.04 8.00 -19.11
CA TRP A 691 3.72 8.16 -18.49
C TRP A 691 3.05 9.46 -18.93
N GLN A 692 3.81 10.55 -19.05
CA GLN A 692 3.30 11.86 -19.45
C GLN A 692 2.61 11.84 -20.83
N TYR A 693 2.98 10.89 -21.70
CA TYR A 693 2.45 10.79 -23.06
C TYR A 693 1.65 9.50 -23.34
N TYR A 694 2.03 8.35 -22.76
CA TYR A 694 1.37 7.06 -23.01
C TYR A 694 0.54 6.52 -21.83
N GLY A 695 0.66 7.10 -20.62
CA GLY A 695 0.05 6.58 -19.40
C GLY A 695 -1.48 6.40 -19.51
N SER A 696 -2.17 7.29 -20.23
CA SER A 696 -3.60 7.21 -20.52
C SER A 696 -4.06 5.89 -21.17
N ARG A 697 -3.20 5.23 -21.96
CA ARG A 697 -3.49 3.92 -22.58
C ARG A 697 -3.38 2.76 -21.58
N TRP A 698 -2.71 2.95 -20.45
CA TRP A 698 -2.41 1.91 -19.46
C TRP A 698 -3.17 2.08 -18.14
N PHE A 699 -3.60 3.31 -17.84
CA PHE A 699 -4.02 3.77 -16.51
C PHE A 699 -5.25 3.06 -15.94
N ASP A 700 -5.14 2.62 -14.69
CA ASP A 700 -6.24 2.17 -13.84
C ASP A 700 -6.59 3.27 -12.81
N PRO A 701 -7.63 4.09 -13.06
CA PRO A 701 -7.96 5.24 -12.21
C PRO A 701 -8.49 4.85 -10.82
N ALA A 702 -8.80 3.58 -10.59
CA ALA A 702 -9.14 3.07 -9.26
C ALA A 702 -7.90 2.84 -8.37
N ARG A 703 -6.68 2.90 -8.93
CA ARG A 703 -5.43 2.53 -8.24
C ARG A 703 -4.34 3.59 -8.37
N VAL A 704 -4.54 4.74 -7.73
CA VAL A 704 -3.47 5.74 -7.51
C VAL A 704 -3.04 5.67 -6.05
N VAL A 705 -1.73 5.55 -5.80
CA VAL A 705 -1.17 5.50 -4.44
C VAL A 705 0.00 6.48 -4.28
N THR A 706 -0.04 7.28 -3.21
CA THR A 706 0.98 8.30 -2.91
C THR A 706 1.44 8.22 -1.44
N PRO A 707 1.94 7.05 -0.97
CA PRO A 707 2.48 6.91 0.39
C PRO A 707 3.70 7.80 0.62
N GLY A 708 4.06 8.04 1.89
CA GLY A 708 5.04 9.05 2.28
C GLY A 708 6.49 8.81 1.82
N ASP A 709 6.83 7.67 1.23
CA ASP A 709 8.09 7.37 0.54
C ASP A 709 8.03 7.70 -0.96
N VAL A 710 6.90 7.38 -1.62
CA VAL A 710 6.54 7.79 -2.99
C VAL A 710 6.40 9.31 -3.08
N ALA A 711 5.69 9.93 -2.14
CA ALA A 711 5.48 11.39 -2.07
C ALA A 711 6.81 12.17 -1.98
N LYS A 712 7.83 11.61 -1.30
CA LYS A 712 9.18 12.19 -1.22
C LYS A 712 9.96 12.15 -2.55
N MET A 713 9.53 11.33 -3.50
CA MET A 713 10.05 11.37 -4.88
C MET A 713 9.34 12.40 -5.76
N GLY A 714 8.26 13.02 -5.26
CA GLY A 714 7.55 14.15 -5.89
C GLY A 714 6.37 13.78 -6.79
N TYR A 715 6.09 12.48 -6.98
CA TYR A 715 5.10 11.97 -7.94
C TYR A 715 4.33 10.78 -7.37
N SER A 716 3.04 10.70 -7.66
CA SER A 716 2.18 9.55 -7.36
C SER A 716 2.64 8.27 -8.08
N SER A 717 2.30 7.11 -7.52
CA SER A 717 2.41 5.80 -8.17
C SER A 717 1.06 5.43 -8.78
N MET A 718 1.04 5.22 -10.10
CA MET A 718 -0.16 5.14 -10.93
C MET A 718 -0.37 3.71 -11.40
N GLY A 719 -1.53 3.13 -11.06
CA GLY A 719 -1.87 1.75 -11.40
C GLY A 719 -2.03 1.55 -12.90
N THR A 720 -1.65 0.37 -13.38
CA THR A 720 -1.73 -0.02 -14.79
C THR A 720 -2.54 -1.30 -14.96
N CYS A 721 -3.30 -1.39 -16.04
CA CYS A 721 -4.07 -2.58 -16.41
C CYS A 721 -3.12 -3.65 -17.00
N PRO A 722 -2.90 -4.81 -16.34
CA PRO A 722 -1.96 -5.83 -16.83
C PRO A 722 -2.43 -6.53 -18.11
N ALA A 723 -3.71 -6.39 -18.48
CA ALA A 723 -4.26 -6.92 -19.73
C ALA A 723 -4.04 -6.01 -20.95
N VAL A 724 -3.54 -4.78 -20.76
CA VAL A 724 -3.12 -3.92 -21.89
C VAL A 724 -1.76 -4.39 -22.40
N ARG A 725 -1.73 -5.05 -23.56
CA ARG A 725 -0.49 -5.60 -24.15
C ARG A 725 0.64 -4.57 -24.27
N ASP A 726 0.31 -3.33 -24.60
CA ASP A 726 1.29 -2.24 -24.73
C ASP A 726 2.01 -1.91 -23.41
N TRP A 727 1.32 -2.02 -22.27
CA TRP A 727 1.93 -1.91 -20.94
C TRP A 727 2.86 -3.09 -20.65
N GLN A 728 2.43 -4.32 -20.95
CA GLN A 728 3.28 -5.51 -20.80
C GLN A 728 4.57 -5.36 -21.62
N ASP A 729 4.43 -4.90 -22.86
CA ASP A 729 5.55 -4.71 -23.78
C ASP A 729 6.48 -3.60 -23.29
N PHE A 730 5.94 -2.49 -22.78
CA PHE A 730 6.72 -1.40 -22.18
C PHE A 730 7.54 -1.86 -20.95
N ILE A 731 6.91 -2.53 -19.97
CA ILE A 731 7.62 -2.91 -18.75
C ILE A 731 8.67 -4.00 -19.01
N LEU A 732 8.40 -4.96 -19.91
CA LEU A 732 9.39 -5.95 -20.36
C LEU A 732 10.55 -5.30 -21.12
N TYR A 733 10.29 -4.29 -21.95
CA TYR A 733 11.32 -3.50 -22.62
C TYR A 733 12.21 -2.76 -21.61
N ARG A 734 11.61 -2.02 -20.66
CA ARG A 734 12.37 -1.29 -19.63
C ARG A 734 13.15 -2.22 -18.68
N ILE A 735 12.67 -3.44 -18.43
CA ILE A 735 13.42 -4.49 -17.70
C ILE A 735 14.57 -5.05 -18.54
N ASN A 736 14.35 -5.33 -19.83
CA ASN A 736 15.42 -5.75 -20.74
C ASN A 736 16.58 -4.74 -20.74
N GLU A 737 16.28 -3.44 -20.89
CA GLU A 737 17.31 -2.39 -20.85
C GLU A 737 18.09 -2.36 -19.53
N MET A 738 17.45 -2.67 -18.39
CA MET A 738 18.12 -2.76 -17.09
C MET A 738 19.09 -3.93 -17.02
N ILE A 739 18.71 -5.09 -17.59
CA ILE A 739 19.57 -6.28 -17.68
C ILE A 739 20.78 -5.98 -18.59
N ASP A 740 20.57 -5.37 -19.76
CA ASP A 740 21.65 -5.05 -20.71
C ASP A 740 22.62 -4.00 -20.17
N ARG A 741 22.11 -2.93 -19.56
CA ARG A 741 22.95 -1.80 -19.10
C ARG A 741 23.69 -2.10 -17.80
N TYR A 742 23.08 -2.86 -16.88
CA TYR A 742 23.57 -2.99 -15.51
C TYR A 742 23.79 -4.44 -15.04
N GLN A 743 23.40 -5.45 -15.83
CA GLN A 743 23.60 -6.87 -15.50
C GLN A 743 22.97 -7.34 -14.18
N VAL A 744 21.85 -6.75 -13.78
CA VAL A 744 21.08 -7.15 -12.60
C VAL A 744 20.57 -8.59 -12.72
N ASP A 745 20.39 -9.25 -11.57
CA ASP A 745 20.15 -10.69 -11.49
C ASP A 745 18.68 -11.07 -11.28
N GLY A 746 17.79 -10.10 -11.15
CA GLY A 746 16.40 -10.35 -10.87
C GLY A 746 15.62 -9.07 -10.64
N ILE A 747 14.38 -9.20 -10.17
CA ILE A 747 13.60 -8.11 -9.61
C ILE A 747 12.85 -8.55 -8.36
N TYR A 748 12.65 -7.59 -7.46
CA TYR A 748 11.74 -7.65 -6.33
C TYR A 748 10.45 -6.94 -6.73
N ILE A 749 9.34 -7.67 -6.71
CA ILE A 749 8.03 -7.24 -7.18
C ILE A 749 7.14 -6.98 -5.98
N ASP A 750 6.64 -5.77 -5.89
CA ASP A 750 5.76 -5.28 -4.83
C ASP A 750 4.56 -4.54 -5.45
N CYS A 751 3.60 -4.12 -4.63
CA CYS A 751 2.32 -3.57 -5.10
C CYS A 751 1.63 -4.51 -6.12
N TRP A 752 1.70 -5.82 -5.85
CA TRP A 752 1.36 -6.88 -6.80
C TRP A 752 -0.14 -7.28 -6.73
N GLY A 753 -0.44 -8.56 -6.96
CA GLY A 753 -1.75 -9.16 -6.73
C GLY A 753 -2.75 -8.92 -7.87
N PRO A 754 -3.83 -9.73 -7.95
CA PRO A 754 -4.84 -9.62 -8.99
C PRO A 754 -5.86 -8.56 -8.57
N SER A 755 -5.36 -7.32 -8.40
CA SER A 755 -6.14 -6.18 -7.93
C SER A 755 -7.33 -5.90 -8.86
N PRO A 756 -8.54 -5.59 -8.33
CA PRO A 756 -9.70 -5.27 -9.16
C PRO A 756 -9.39 -4.15 -10.17
N CYS A 757 -9.66 -4.40 -11.45
CA CYS A 757 -9.35 -3.49 -12.55
C CYS A 757 -10.60 -3.28 -13.42
N GLN A 758 -10.97 -2.02 -13.64
CA GLN A 758 -12.10 -1.62 -14.50
C GLN A 758 -11.64 -1.05 -15.86
N THR A 759 -10.35 -0.74 -16.05
CA THR A 759 -9.81 -0.28 -17.33
C THR A 759 -9.92 -1.37 -18.39
N SER A 760 -10.31 -0.97 -19.61
CA SER A 760 -10.38 -1.88 -20.77
C SER A 760 -8.99 -2.50 -21.07
N PRO A 761 -8.88 -3.83 -21.30
CA PRO A 761 -9.97 -4.78 -21.54
C PRO A 761 -10.50 -5.53 -20.30
N CYS A 762 -10.11 -5.17 -19.08
CA CYS A 762 -10.54 -5.86 -17.86
C CYS A 762 -11.99 -5.56 -17.46
N GLY A 763 -12.43 -4.31 -17.47
CA GLY A 763 -13.77 -3.95 -17.00
C GLY A 763 -14.90 -4.49 -17.89
N TRP A 764 -15.92 -5.09 -17.28
CA TRP A 764 -17.09 -5.64 -17.99
C TRP A 764 -18.38 -4.94 -17.56
N LYS A 765 -19.39 -4.92 -18.45
CA LYS A 765 -20.71 -4.35 -18.13
C LYS A 765 -21.76 -5.44 -17.91
N ASP A 766 -22.64 -5.20 -16.96
CA ASP A 766 -23.83 -6.01 -16.72
C ASP A 766 -25.02 -5.61 -17.60
N GLU A 767 -26.15 -6.30 -17.43
CA GLU A 767 -27.41 -6.06 -18.15
C GLU A 767 -28.02 -4.67 -17.90
N LYS A 768 -27.60 -3.97 -16.83
CA LYS A 768 -28.02 -2.60 -16.48
C LYS A 768 -27.01 -1.56 -16.97
N GLY A 769 -25.91 -1.98 -17.59
CA GLY A 769 -24.83 -1.14 -18.07
C GLY A 769 -23.83 -0.69 -17.00
N ALA A 770 -23.94 -1.17 -15.76
CA ALA A 770 -23.01 -0.86 -14.68
C ALA A 770 -21.65 -1.53 -14.94
N LEU A 771 -20.56 -0.83 -14.60
CA LEU A 771 -19.19 -1.28 -14.85
C LEU A 771 -18.64 -2.04 -13.66
N HIS A 772 -18.34 -3.32 -13.85
CA HIS A 772 -17.79 -4.22 -12.85
C HIS A 772 -16.31 -4.51 -13.13
N PRO A 773 -15.48 -4.71 -12.09
CA PRO A 773 -14.08 -5.03 -12.26
C PRO A 773 -13.86 -6.48 -12.70
N THR A 774 -12.68 -6.73 -13.27
CA THR A 774 -12.08 -8.06 -13.34
C THR A 774 -10.84 -8.09 -12.43
N ARG A 775 -10.56 -9.23 -11.79
CA ARG A 775 -9.31 -9.51 -11.09
C ARG A 775 -8.38 -10.29 -12.03
N PRO A 776 -7.37 -9.64 -12.65
CA PRO A 776 -6.78 -10.12 -13.90
C PRO A 776 -5.64 -11.15 -13.69
N ILE A 777 -5.96 -12.27 -13.05
CA ILE A 777 -5.02 -13.37 -12.71
C ILE A 777 -4.26 -13.85 -13.95
N ARG A 778 -4.95 -14.14 -15.07
CA ARG A 778 -4.34 -14.67 -16.30
C ARG A 778 -3.43 -13.64 -16.97
N ALA A 779 -3.87 -12.38 -17.03
CA ALA A 779 -3.08 -11.33 -17.66
C ALA A 779 -1.84 -10.96 -16.83
N TYR A 780 -1.94 -10.94 -15.49
CA TYR A 780 -0.79 -10.67 -14.64
C TYR A 780 0.18 -11.86 -14.55
N ARG A 781 -0.34 -13.09 -14.57
CA ARG A 781 0.43 -14.33 -14.80
C ARG A 781 1.26 -14.27 -16.08
N GLU A 782 0.71 -13.80 -17.20
CA GLU A 782 1.48 -13.66 -18.46
C GLU A 782 2.63 -12.64 -18.34
N ILE A 783 2.46 -11.52 -17.61
CA ILE A 783 3.58 -10.61 -17.34
C ILE A 783 4.67 -11.33 -16.52
N LEU A 784 4.30 -12.05 -15.46
CA LEU A 784 5.24 -12.81 -14.63
C LEU A 784 5.96 -13.91 -15.43
N LYS A 785 5.24 -14.66 -16.28
CA LYS A 785 5.78 -15.67 -17.20
C LYS A 785 6.80 -15.07 -18.17
N ARG A 786 6.48 -13.91 -18.77
CA ARG A 786 7.39 -13.18 -19.66
C ARG A 786 8.64 -12.70 -18.92
N VAL A 787 8.50 -12.12 -17.74
CA VAL A 787 9.65 -11.68 -16.90
C VAL A 787 10.52 -12.88 -16.52
N TYR A 788 9.91 -14.01 -16.12
CA TYR A 788 10.63 -15.24 -15.79
C TYR A 788 11.42 -15.79 -16.98
N SER A 789 10.81 -15.87 -18.16
CA SER A 789 11.51 -16.29 -19.38
C SER A 789 12.66 -15.34 -19.74
N LEU A 790 12.40 -14.02 -19.76
CA LEU A 790 13.40 -13.00 -20.09
C LEU A 790 14.63 -13.11 -19.17
N PHE A 791 14.43 -13.29 -17.86
CA PHE A 791 15.54 -13.47 -16.93
C PHE A 791 16.28 -14.79 -17.14
N ARG A 792 15.58 -15.93 -17.30
CA ARG A 792 16.22 -17.24 -17.53
C ARG A 792 16.96 -17.34 -18.87
N GLU A 793 16.59 -16.54 -19.87
CA GLU A 793 17.30 -16.44 -21.15
C GLU A 793 18.54 -15.51 -21.08
N ARG A 794 18.71 -14.70 -20.03
CA ARG A 794 19.70 -13.60 -19.98
C ARG A 794 20.62 -13.58 -18.77
N ARG A 795 20.27 -14.26 -17.68
CA ARG A 795 21.13 -14.46 -16.48
C ARG A 795 21.23 -15.96 -16.18
N PRO A 796 22.35 -16.46 -15.63
CA PRO A 796 22.52 -17.89 -15.36
C PRO A 796 21.70 -18.38 -14.17
N ASN A 797 21.68 -17.63 -13.06
CA ASN A 797 20.99 -17.97 -11.82
C ASN A 797 20.11 -16.81 -11.32
N PRO A 798 19.11 -16.33 -12.07
CA PRO A 798 18.32 -15.19 -11.65
C PRO A 798 17.36 -15.50 -10.50
N LEU A 799 16.93 -14.45 -9.79
CA LEU A 799 16.02 -14.54 -8.65
C LEU A 799 14.82 -13.60 -8.83
N LEU A 800 13.61 -14.14 -8.97
CA LEU A 800 12.38 -13.36 -8.86
C LEU A 800 11.79 -13.47 -7.46
N MET A 801 11.51 -12.32 -6.84
CA MET A 801 10.90 -12.22 -5.51
C MET A 801 9.58 -11.46 -5.59
N VAL A 802 8.54 -11.95 -4.91
CA VAL A 802 7.24 -11.27 -4.77
C VAL A 802 6.95 -10.97 -3.30
N HIS A 803 6.54 -9.74 -3.01
CA HIS A 803 5.97 -9.38 -1.72
C HIS A 803 4.51 -9.84 -1.65
N MET A 804 4.26 -10.96 -0.96
CA MET A 804 2.99 -11.69 -1.02
C MET A 804 1.87 -11.00 -0.22
N SER A 805 2.15 -10.54 1.00
CA SER A 805 1.23 -9.80 1.88
C SER A 805 -0.14 -10.49 2.09
N SER A 806 -0.13 -11.75 2.52
CA SER A 806 -1.27 -12.66 2.66
C SER A 806 -2.01 -13.04 1.35
N GLU A 807 -1.54 -12.62 0.17
CA GLU A 807 -2.20 -12.92 -1.12
C GLU A 807 -1.66 -14.21 -1.77
N VAL A 808 -1.95 -15.41 -1.24
CA VAL A 808 -1.36 -16.70 -1.70
C VAL A 808 -1.85 -17.18 -3.09
N ASN A 809 -1.83 -16.33 -4.11
CA ASN A 809 -2.34 -16.56 -5.46
C ASN A 809 -1.40 -17.46 -6.30
N ILE A 810 -1.47 -18.78 -6.06
CA ILE A 810 -0.65 -19.83 -6.71
C ILE A 810 -0.47 -19.69 -8.23
N PRO A 811 -1.50 -19.36 -9.04
CA PRO A 811 -1.36 -19.21 -10.51
C PRO A 811 -0.33 -18.17 -10.95
N MET A 812 0.04 -17.27 -10.04
CA MET A 812 1.00 -16.19 -10.27
C MET A 812 2.32 -16.47 -9.53
N LEU A 813 2.23 -17.03 -8.31
CA LEU A 813 3.39 -17.44 -7.50
C LEU A 813 4.21 -18.60 -8.10
N SER A 814 3.69 -19.34 -9.09
CA SER A 814 4.49 -20.35 -9.78
C SER A 814 5.70 -19.75 -10.49
N PHE A 815 5.58 -18.56 -11.09
CA PHE A 815 6.67 -17.83 -11.73
C PHE A 815 7.47 -16.93 -10.76
N THR A 816 7.62 -17.35 -9.50
CA THR A 816 8.50 -16.70 -8.51
C THR A 816 9.51 -17.70 -7.94
N ASP A 817 10.67 -17.23 -7.50
CA ASP A 817 11.65 -18.06 -6.80
C ASP A 817 11.51 -17.97 -5.29
N THR A 818 11.24 -16.76 -4.81
CA THR A 818 11.00 -16.41 -3.40
C THR A 818 9.69 -15.65 -3.25
N ILE A 819 9.10 -15.76 -2.06
CA ILE A 819 8.04 -14.88 -1.57
C ILE A 819 8.52 -14.18 -0.30
N LEU A 820 7.99 -12.98 -0.04
CA LEU A 820 8.17 -12.23 1.19
C LEU A 820 6.82 -12.02 1.85
N ASP A 821 6.70 -12.25 3.15
CA ASP A 821 5.48 -11.91 3.90
C ASP A 821 5.79 -11.54 5.36
N GLY A 822 4.94 -10.78 6.03
CA GLY A 822 5.14 -10.30 7.41
C GLY A 822 4.97 -8.79 7.61
N GLU A 823 4.95 -7.99 6.53
CA GLU A 823 4.79 -6.52 6.62
C GLU A 823 3.42 -6.09 7.14
N GLN A 824 2.39 -6.95 7.03
CA GLN A 824 1.04 -6.62 7.50
C GLN A 824 0.99 -6.38 9.01
N TYR A 825 1.93 -6.94 9.76
CA TYR A 825 2.06 -6.74 11.21
C TYR A 825 2.82 -5.44 11.58
N ARG A 826 3.13 -4.56 10.62
CA ARG A 826 3.72 -3.22 10.86
C ARG A 826 2.78 -2.24 11.59
N THR A 827 1.46 -2.48 11.53
CA THR A 827 0.42 -1.59 12.07
C THR A 827 -0.28 -2.23 13.27
N GLY A 828 0.07 -1.76 14.48
CA GLY A 828 -0.58 -2.13 15.74
C GLY A 828 -0.25 -3.53 16.27
N LYS A 829 -0.75 -3.83 17.47
CA LYS A 829 -0.74 -5.10 18.24
C LYS A 829 0.59 -5.85 18.48
N LEU A 830 1.54 -5.89 17.55
CA LEU A 830 2.83 -6.56 17.72
C LEU A 830 3.65 -5.88 18.83
N LYS A 831 3.84 -6.58 19.94
CA LYS A 831 4.63 -6.11 21.09
C LYS A 831 5.98 -6.82 21.12
N ASP A 832 6.04 -7.96 21.80
CA ASP A 832 7.23 -8.73 22.12
C ASP A 832 7.29 -10.09 21.41
N ASP A 833 6.13 -10.64 21.00
CA ASP A 833 6.02 -11.92 20.30
C ASP A 833 4.94 -11.91 19.20
N TYR A 834 5.05 -12.86 18.26
CA TYR A 834 4.14 -13.01 17.11
C TYR A 834 2.99 -14.01 17.34
N LEU A 835 2.96 -14.78 18.43
CA LEU A 835 2.02 -15.91 18.57
C LEU A 835 0.56 -15.50 18.73
N ASP A 836 0.27 -14.27 19.20
CA ASP A 836 -1.10 -13.70 19.22
C ASP A 836 -1.62 -13.37 17.80
N LEU A 837 -0.73 -13.16 16.84
CA LEU A 837 -1.06 -12.74 15.46
C LEU A 837 -0.93 -13.90 14.46
N LEU A 838 0.02 -14.80 14.74
CA LEU A 838 0.41 -15.95 13.93
C LEU A 838 0.45 -17.21 14.80
N PRO A 839 -0.72 -17.75 15.22
CA PRO A 839 -0.77 -19.05 15.87
C PRO A 839 -0.18 -20.14 14.94
N PRO A 840 0.32 -21.27 15.47
CA PRO A 840 1.12 -22.21 14.67
C PRO A 840 0.39 -22.90 13.53
N ASP A 841 -0.94 -22.86 13.46
CA ASP A 841 -1.70 -23.29 12.29
C ASP A 841 -1.86 -22.20 11.23
N LYS A 842 -2.15 -20.95 11.59
CA LYS A 842 -2.08 -19.81 10.64
C LYS A 842 -0.69 -19.73 10.03
N PHE A 843 0.37 -19.86 10.84
CA PHE A 843 1.74 -19.84 10.33
C PHE A 843 2.01 -20.97 9.32
N ARG A 844 1.58 -22.21 9.62
CA ARG A 844 1.68 -23.34 8.67
C ARG A 844 0.87 -23.16 7.39
N ALA A 845 -0.29 -22.51 7.48
CA ALA A 845 -1.14 -22.27 6.31
C ALA A 845 -0.57 -21.18 5.39
N GLU A 846 0.04 -20.12 5.91
CA GLU A 846 0.34 -18.90 5.16
C GLU A 846 1.85 -18.72 4.87
N PHE A 847 2.72 -18.87 5.88
CA PHE A 847 4.13 -18.42 5.85
C PHE A 847 5.16 -19.54 5.59
N MET A 848 4.73 -20.76 5.29
CA MET A 848 5.67 -21.87 5.12
C MET A 848 6.36 -21.93 3.75
N GLY A 849 5.73 -21.41 2.69
CA GLY A 849 6.17 -21.48 1.30
C GLY A 849 6.24 -22.89 0.69
N ARG A 850 6.68 -23.93 1.41
CA ARG A 850 6.93 -25.28 0.88
C ARG A 850 5.67 -26.00 0.38
N ASN A 851 4.53 -25.73 1.03
CA ASN A 851 3.20 -26.18 0.63
C ASN A 851 2.74 -25.53 -0.69
N TYR A 852 3.40 -24.45 -1.12
CA TYR A 852 3.10 -23.66 -2.31
C TYR A 852 4.18 -23.75 -3.41
N GLY A 853 5.45 -23.95 -3.05
CA GLY A 853 6.59 -24.18 -3.96
C GLY A 853 7.70 -23.11 -3.95
N PRO A 854 7.40 -21.81 -3.81
CA PRO A 854 8.42 -20.78 -3.57
C PRO A 854 9.18 -20.98 -2.25
N VAL A 855 10.32 -20.31 -2.11
CA VAL A 855 11.05 -20.21 -0.84
C VAL A 855 10.52 -19.01 -0.08
N ASP A 856 10.05 -19.22 1.16
CA ASP A 856 9.53 -18.13 2.00
C ASP A 856 10.65 -17.34 2.69
N PHE A 857 10.46 -16.03 2.76
CA PHE A 857 11.18 -15.11 3.64
C PHE A 857 10.18 -14.34 4.50
N PHE A 858 10.28 -14.51 5.82
CA PHE A 858 9.54 -13.70 6.76
C PHE A 858 10.16 -12.30 6.89
N LEU A 859 9.33 -11.26 6.82
CA LEU A 859 9.68 -9.88 7.15
C LEU A 859 9.30 -9.57 8.60
N PRO A 860 10.27 -9.43 9.52
CA PRO A 860 10.01 -8.92 10.86
C PRO A 860 9.50 -7.48 10.79
N GLU A 861 8.74 -7.06 11.80
CA GLU A 861 8.34 -5.68 12.04
C GLU A 861 8.49 -5.29 13.53
N LEU A 862 9.43 -5.95 14.20
CA LEU A 862 9.81 -5.60 15.57
C LEU A 862 10.48 -4.21 15.59
N ARG A 863 10.19 -3.44 16.63
CA ARG A 863 10.74 -2.10 16.87
C ARG A 863 11.38 -2.02 18.25
N ASP A 864 12.22 -1.02 18.49
CA ASP A 864 12.73 -0.75 19.84
C ASP A 864 11.57 -0.34 20.78
N PRO A 865 11.59 -0.77 22.07
CA PRO A 865 12.67 -1.48 22.77
C PRO A 865 12.64 -3.01 22.63
N ASN A 866 11.75 -3.56 21.80
CA ASN A 866 11.43 -5.00 21.80
C ASN A 866 12.39 -5.85 20.96
N LEU A 867 13.23 -5.24 20.11
CA LEU A 867 14.23 -5.94 19.26
C LEU A 867 15.03 -7.03 19.99
N PRO A 868 15.61 -6.81 21.20
CA PRO A 868 16.49 -7.79 21.84
C PRO A 868 15.75 -9.00 22.43
N ILE A 869 14.45 -8.87 22.69
CA ILE A 869 13.60 -9.91 23.29
C ILE A 869 12.86 -10.68 22.18
N GLY A 870 12.24 -9.94 21.25
CA GLY A 870 11.45 -10.51 20.17
C GLY A 870 12.29 -11.20 19.09
N THR A 871 13.48 -10.67 18.74
CA THR A 871 14.28 -11.26 17.64
C THR A 871 14.71 -12.71 17.95
N PRO A 872 15.22 -13.06 19.14
CA PRO A 872 15.47 -14.46 19.50
C PRO A 872 14.22 -15.35 19.48
N ASN A 873 13.06 -14.84 19.92
CA ASN A 873 11.83 -15.62 19.91
C ASN A 873 11.34 -15.89 18.47
N LEU A 874 11.35 -14.87 17.62
CA LEU A 874 11.05 -15.00 16.19
C LEU A 874 12.03 -15.94 15.47
N ALA A 875 13.34 -15.83 15.75
CA ALA A 875 14.35 -16.72 15.17
C ALA A 875 14.11 -18.19 15.53
N GLY A 876 13.69 -18.48 16.77
CA GLY A 876 13.23 -19.82 17.16
C GLY A 876 11.96 -20.25 16.42
N TYR A 877 11.02 -19.33 16.20
CA TYR A 877 9.71 -19.62 15.59
C TYR A 877 9.76 -19.83 14.06
N LEU A 878 10.65 -19.14 13.34
CA LEU A 878 10.90 -19.40 11.92
C LEU A 878 11.66 -20.72 11.73
N MET A 879 12.68 -20.98 12.57
CA MET A 879 13.38 -22.26 12.60
C MET A 879 12.48 -23.45 12.98
N LEU A 880 11.38 -23.21 13.72
CA LEU A 880 10.36 -24.23 14.02
C LEU A 880 9.61 -24.70 12.75
N HIS A 881 9.52 -23.84 11.73
CA HIS A 881 8.74 -24.05 10.51
C HIS A 881 9.57 -24.22 9.22
N ASP A 882 10.90 -24.06 9.29
CA ASP A 882 11.85 -24.15 8.16
C ASP A 882 11.77 -22.94 7.19
N VAL A 883 11.66 -21.73 7.76
CA VAL A 883 11.45 -20.45 7.04
C VAL A 883 12.64 -19.51 7.22
N ASN A 884 13.03 -18.77 6.18
CA ASN A 884 14.09 -17.76 6.23
C ASN A 884 13.58 -16.41 6.75
N ALA A 885 14.49 -15.49 7.09
CA ALA A 885 14.15 -14.11 7.46
C ALA A 885 14.80 -13.10 6.52
N TRP A 886 14.13 -11.98 6.26
CA TRP A 886 14.79 -10.73 5.88
C TRP A 886 15.15 -9.96 7.17
N PRO A 887 16.41 -9.93 7.64
CA PRO A 887 16.75 -9.41 8.97
C PRO A 887 16.79 -7.87 9.07
N ILE A 888 15.93 -7.17 8.32
CA ILE A 888 15.54 -5.80 8.64
C ILE A 888 14.53 -5.83 9.81
N ARG A 889 14.27 -4.67 10.44
CA ARG A 889 13.30 -4.52 11.56
C ARG A 889 13.47 -5.57 12.68
N SER A 890 14.70 -5.97 12.95
CA SER A 890 15.08 -7.01 13.92
C SER A 890 16.57 -6.88 14.25
N ASP A 891 17.06 -7.50 15.32
CA ASP A 891 18.49 -7.45 15.66
C ASP A 891 19.31 -8.39 14.75
N ALA A 892 19.93 -7.82 13.72
CA ALA A 892 20.86 -8.50 12.83
C ALA A 892 21.98 -9.29 13.55
N LYS A 893 22.38 -8.93 14.78
CA LYS A 893 23.38 -9.69 15.54
C LYS A 893 22.89 -11.07 15.96
N VAL A 894 21.60 -11.20 16.29
CA VAL A 894 20.97 -12.48 16.66
C VAL A 894 20.93 -13.39 15.43
N TRP A 895 20.49 -12.85 14.29
CA TRP A 895 20.48 -13.57 13.01
C TRP A 895 21.88 -13.99 12.58
N ASN A 896 22.88 -13.12 12.67
CA ASN A 896 24.26 -13.44 12.29
C ASN A 896 24.85 -14.56 13.17
N ARG A 897 24.61 -14.53 14.50
CA ARG A 897 25.00 -15.61 15.42
C ARG A 897 24.34 -16.95 15.07
N LEU A 898 23.05 -16.93 14.72
CA LEU A 898 22.34 -18.11 14.22
C LEU A 898 22.96 -18.62 12.91
N TYR A 899 23.21 -17.75 11.94
CA TYR A 899 23.77 -18.11 10.64
C TYR A 899 25.18 -18.69 10.72
N ASP A 900 26.05 -18.18 11.61
CA ASP A 900 27.37 -18.76 11.87
C ASP A 900 27.25 -20.19 12.44
N ALA A 901 26.32 -20.43 13.37
CA ALA A 901 26.06 -21.76 13.92
C ALA A 901 25.44 -22.73 12.90
N LEU A 902 24.52 -22.27 12.05
CA LEU A 902 23.89 -23.07 11.00
C LEU A 902 24.84 -23.42 9.85
N ASP A 903 25.75 -22.50 9.49
CA ASP A 903 26.83 -22.79 8.53
C ASP A 903 27.81 -23.84 9.11
N ALA A 904 28.18 -23.73 10.39
CA ALA A 904 29.04 -24.73 11.07
C ALA A 904 28.36 -26.10 11.25
N PHE A 905 27.04 -26.13 11.44
CA PHE A 905 26.24 -27.36 11.49
C PHE A 905 26.09 -28.04 10.12
N GLY A 906 26.05 -27.27 9.04
CA GLY A 906 25.82 -27.76 7.67
C GLY A 906 24.33 -27.82 7.30
N ILE A 907 23.55 -26.80 7.66
CA ILE A 907 22.07 -26.74 7.56
C ILE A 907 21.48 -27.10 6.18
N ALA A 908 22.22 -26.90 5.09
CA ALA A 908 21.75 -27.19 3.73
C ALA A 908 21.46 -28.69 3.50
N ASP A 909 22.36 -29.56 3.96
CA ASP A 909 22.23 -31.03 3.84
C ASP A 909 21.28 -31.63 4.89
N ALA A 910 20.75 -30.81 5.82
CA ALA A 910 20.03 -31.32 6.99
C ALA A 910 18.61 -31.80 6.64
N ARG A 911 18.21 -32.93 7.24
CA ARG A 911 16.83 -33.41 7.19
C ARG A 911 16.01 -32.74 8.30
N PHE A 912 15.06 -31.90 7.91
CA PHE A 912 14.06 -31.33 8.81
C PHE A 912 13.03 -32.39 9.23
N LEU A 913 12.67 -32.38 10.51
CA LEU A 913 11.68 -33.24 11.17
C LEU A 913 10.74 -32.35 11.98
N PRO A 914 9.56 -31.99 11.45
CA PRO A 914 8.70 -30.96 12.05
C PRO A 914 7.91 -31.44 13.27
N TYR A 915 7.49 -30.51 14.13
CA TYR A 915 6.68 -30.78 15.33
C TYR A 915 5.27 -31.34 15.04
N TRP A 916 4.70 -31.08 13.85
CA TRP A 916 3.41 -31.64 13.42
C TRP A 916 3.53 -33.09 12.89
N GLN A 917 4.73 -33.65 12.95
CA GLN A 917 5.04 -35.07 12.71
C GLN A 917 5.93 -35.57 13.86
N ASP A 918 6.56 -36.75 13.72
CA ASP A 918 7.58 -37.20 14.67
C ASP A 918 8.89 -36.39 14.46
N SER A 919 9.11 -35.40 15.30
CA SER A 919 10.32 -34.57 15.29
C SER A 919 11.55 -35.25 15.92
N GLY A 920 11.40 -36.45 16.52
CA GLY A 920 12.45 -37.08 17.32
C GLY A 920 12.63 -36.47 18.72
N ALA A 921 11.73 -35.57 19.14
CA ALA A 921 11.67 -35.03 20.49
C ALA A 921 10.31 -35.35 21.15
N ARG A 922 10.29 -35.46 22.49
CA ARG A 922 9.09 -35.59 23.31
C ARG A 922 9.20 -34.64 24.50
N THR A 923 8.17 -33.83 24.73
CA THR A 923 8.15 -32.80 25.76
C THR A 923 6.70 -32.44 26.12
N ASP A 924 6.52 -31.40 26.91
CA ASP A 924 5.24 -30.92 27.43
C ASP A 924 4.34 -30.37 26.30
N PRO A 925 2.99 -30.52 26.34
CA PRO A 925 2.13 -30.21 25.18
C PRO A 925 2.16 -28.75 24.67
N GLN A 926 2.57 -27.80 25.51
CA GLN A 926 2.76 -26.39 25.14
C GLN A 926 4.15 -26.07 24.55
N VAL A 927 5.03 -27.07 24.42
CA VAL A 927 6.40 -26.89 23.90
C VAL A 927 6.51 -27.61 22.57
N LEU A 928 6.56 -26.84 21.49
CA LEU A 928 6.72 -27.33 20.14
C LEU A 928 8.22 -27.49 19.84
N VAL A 929 8.61 -28.63 19.25
CA VAL A 929 10.00 -28.92 18.88
C VAL A 929 10.07 -29.50 17.48
N SER A 930 10.77 -28.80 16.59
CA SER A 930 11.18 -29.31 15.27
C SER A 930 12.70 -29.55 15.28
N SER A 931 13.15 -30.59 14.59
CA SER A 931 14.56 -31.01 14.61
C SER A 931 15.19 -31.02 13.22
N TYR A 932 16.41 -30.53 13.10
CA TYR A 932 17.26 -30.68 11.92
C TYR A 932 18.31 -31.73 12.21
N VAL A 933 18.38 -32.77 11.38
CA VAL A 933 19.34 -33.88 11.52
C VAL A 933 20.43 -33.73 10.46
N GLY A 934 21.67 -33.57 10.89
CA GLY A 934 22.85 -33.38 10.03
C GLY A 934 23.93 -34.43 10.30
N LYS A 935 25.06 -34.32 9.59
CA LYS A 935 26.23 -35.20 9.81
C LYS A 935 26.97 -34.87 11.12
N SER A 936 26.84 -33.63 11.59
CA SER A 936 27.57 -33.08 12.74
C SER A 936 26.83 -33.19 14.08
N GLY A 937 25.60 -33.72 14.10
CA GLY A 937 24.71 -33.74 15.26
C GLY A 937 23.27 -33.39 14.88
N ALA A 938 22.56 -32.70 15.77
CA ALA A 938 21.23 -32.18 15.51
C ALA A 938 21.09 -30.71 15.96
N VAL A 939 20.12 -29.99 15.38
CA VAL A 939 19.67 -28.67 15.87
C VAL A 939 18.18 -28.76 16.19
N LEU A 940 17.78 -28.30 17.37
CA LEU A 940 16.39 -28.27 17.82
C LEU A 940 15.88 -26.83 17.78
N ALA A 941 14.83 -26.57 17.02
CA ALA A 941 14.05 -25.35 17.16
C ALA A 941 12.95 -25.63 18.20
N VAL A 942 13.01 -24.93 19.33
CA VAL A 942 12.13 -25.12 20.50
C VAL A 942 11.32 -23.84 20.71
N MET A 943 10.00 -23.98 20.80
CA MET A 943 9.09 -22.86 21.06
C MET A 943 8.10 -23.22 22.16
N ASN A 944 8.12 -22.49 23.26
CA ASN A 944 7.00 -22.47 24.19
C ASN A 944 5.84 -21.69 23.54
N THR A 945 4.60 -22.17 23.61
CA THR A 945 3.40 -21.44 23.15
C THR A 945 2.54 -20.92 24.31
N GLY A 946 2.74 -21.45 25.51
CA GLY A 946 2.02 -21.06 26.74
C GLY A 946 2.84 -20.15 27.66
N ASP A 947 2.45 -20.17 28.94
CA ASP A 947 3.14 -19.47 30.04
C ASP A 947 4.46 -20.16 30.44
N ALA A 948 5.19 -19.60 31.41
CA ALA A 948 6.52 -20.08 31.77
C ALA A 948 6.54 -21.52 32.32
N ILE A 949 7.52 -22.32 31.90
CA ILE A 949 7.64 -23.75 32.21
C ILE A 949 9.11 -24.19 32.28
N GLU A 950 9.43 -25.11 33.20
CA GLU A 950 10.71 -25.82 33.25
C GLU A 950 10.62 -27.05 32.32
N ALA A 951 10.81 -26.83 31.02
CA ALA A 951 10.52 -27.82 29.98
C ALA A 951 11.55 -28.97 29.98
N LYS A 952 11.05 -30.21 29.82
CA LYS A 952 11.90 -31.40 29.67
C LYS A 952 11.76 -31.99 28.28
N VAL A 953 12.78 -31.79 27.45
CA VAL A 953 12.84 -32.28 26.06
C VAL A 953 13.62 -33.59 26.00
N THR A 954 12.92 -34.71 25.84
CA THR A 954 13.51 -36.05 25.74
C THR A 954 13.69 -36.45 24.28
N LEU A 955 14.91 -36.80 23.88
CA LEU A 955 15.28 -37.07 22.49
C LEU A 955 15.26 -38.57 22.13
N ASP A 956 14.82 -38.89 20.93
CA ASP A 956 15.12 -40.17 20.26
C ASP A 956 16.46 -40.03 19.52
N LEU A 957 17.53 -40.42 20.21
CA LEU A 957 18.89 -40.36 19.67
C LEU A 957 19.01 -41.13 18.34
N LYS A 958 18.31 -42.26 18.17
CA LYS A 958 18.35 -43.06 16.94
C LYS A 958 17.68 -42.32 15.78
N ARG A 959 16.53 -41.68 16.00
CA ARG A 959 15.85 -40.87 14.97
C ARG A 959 16.65 -39.63 14.57
N LEU A 960 17.37 -39.04 15.54
CA LEU A 960 18.24 -37.88 15.35
C LEU A 960 19.68 -38.24 14.89
N GLY A 961 20.01 -39.52 14.69
CA GLY A 961 21.35 -39.96 14.27
C GLY A 961 22.46 -39.83 15.33
N LEU A 962 22.10 -39.51 16.57
CA LEU A 962 23.00 -39.31 17.70
C LEU A 962 23.35 -40.66 18.37
N LYS A 963 24.54 -40.76 18.96
CA LYS A 963 24.94 -41.88 19.83
C LYS A 963 24.76 -41.53 21.31
N SER A 964 25.11 -40.30 21.65
CA SER A 964 25.06 -39.71 22.99
C SER A 964 24.58 -38.26 22.86
N ILE A 965 24.56 -37.53 23.98
CA ILE A 965 24.54 -36.07 23.98
C ILE A 965 25.80 -35.65 24.74
N THR A 966 26.82 -35.14 24.03
CA THR A 966 28.06 -34.65 24.66
C THR A 966 27.97 -33.17 25.05
N GLY A 967 27.03 -32.43 24.48
CA GLY A 967 26.71 -31.05 24.87
C GLY A 967 25.48 -30.53 24.14
N ALA A 968 24.86 -29.49 24.69
CA ALA A 968 23.76 -28.76 24.06
C ALA A 968 23.78 -27.27 24.46
N ALA A 969 23.52 -26.36 23.51
CA ALA A 969 23.51 -24.91 23.78
C ALA A 969 22.53 -24.14 22.89
N ASP A 970 21.80 -23.18 23.46
CA ASP A 970 20.92 -22.23 22.74
C ASP A 970 21.77 -21.16 22.05
N VAL A 971 21.96 -21.28 20.74
CA VAL A 971 22.83 -20.38 19.95
C VAL A 971 22.28 -18.98 19.83
N LEU A 972 21.01 -18.74 20.17
CA LEU A 972 20.45 -17.39 20.16
C LEU A 972 20.90 -16.58 21.39
N ARG A 973 21.20 -17.25 22.52
CA ARG A 973 21.50 -16.62 23.81
C ARG A 973 22.88 -16.96 24.39
N ASP A 974 23.61 -17.91 23.79
CA ASP A 974 24.87 -18.46 24.30
C ASP A 974 24.72 -19.17 25.66
N GLU A 975 23.55 -19.78 25.88
CA GLU A 975 23.21 -20.52 27.10
C GLU A 975 23.46 -22.02 26.92
N LYS A 976 24.21 -22.65 27.83
CA LYS A 976 24.37 -24.12 27.87
C LYS A 976 23.17 -24.79 28.52
N MET A 977 22.62 -25.81 27.86
CA MET A 977 21.46 -26.57 28.34
C MET A 977 21.89 -27.69 29.30
N LYS A 978 21.04 -28.03 30.28
CA LYS A 978 21.31 -29.14 31.21
C LYS A 978 21.04 -30.47 30.53
N VAL A 979 22.05 -31.33 30.40
CA VAL A 979 21.95 -32.66 29.78
C VAL A 979 21.80 -33.75 30.84
N GLU A 980 20.75 -34.56 30.74
CA GLU A 980 20.47 -35.73 31.59
C GLU A 980 20.29 -36.98 30.70
N GLY A 981 21.41 -37.58 30.29
CA GLY A 981 21.44 -38.79 29.45
C GLY A 981 20.93 -38.55 28.03
N LYS A 982 19.61 -38.64 27.84
CA LYS A 982 18.91 -38.35 26.56
C LYS A 982 17.88 -37.22 26.67
N ALA A 983 17.84 -36.52 27.79
CA ALA A 983 16.94 -35.39 28.01
C ALA A 983 17.72 -34.08 28.16
N LEU A 984 17.11 -33.00 27.68
CA LEU A 984 17.51 -31.63 27.94
C LEU A 984 16.48 -30.99 28.88
N THR A 985 16.92 -30.35 29.95
CA THR A 985 16.07 -29.54 30.82
C THR A 985 16.41 -28.07 30.64
N MET A 986 15.40 -27.22 30.46
CA MET A 986 15.59 -25.79 30.23
C MET A 986 14.41 -24.95 30.76
N PRO A 987 14.67 -23.81 31.42
CA PRO A 987 13.62 -22.83 31.68
C PRO A 987 13.22 -22.16 30.36
N LEU A 988 11.91 -22.16 30.10
CA LEU A 988 11.26 -21.40 29.04
C LEU A 988 10.33 -20.37 29.71
N VAL A 989 10.55 -19.07 29.48
CA VAL A 989 9.54 -18.06 29.82
C VAL A 989 8.34 -18.16 28.88
N ARG A 990 7.25 -17.42 29.19
CA ARG A 990 6.09 -17.29 28.31
C ARG A 990 6.56 -17.02 26.88
N ARG A 991 6.12 -17.87 25.94
CA ARG A 991 6.37 -17.73 24.51
C ARG A 991 7.84 -17.62 24.05
N GLN A 992 8.77 -18.20 24.82
CA GLN A 992 10.18 -18.20 24.48
C GLN A 992 10.51 -19.14 23.32
N GLY A 993 11.19 -18.61 22.30
CA GLY A 993 11.85 -19.40 21.25
C GLY A 993 13.34 -19.59 21.53
N ARG A 994 13.88 -20.78 21.24
CA ARG A 994 15.30 -21.17 21.38
C ARG A 994 15.75 -21.99 20.16
N VAL A 995 17.03 -21.92 19.80
CA VAL A 995 17.62 -22.80 18.77
C VAL A 995 18.85 -23.49 19.35
N ILE A 996 18.73 -24.79 19.60
CA ILE A 996 19.69 -25.56 20.39
C ILE A 996 20.52 -26.46 19.48
N VAL A 997 21.83 -26.21 19.38
CA VAL A 997 22.76 -27.16 18.75
C VAL A 997 23.06 -28.28 19.74
N VAL A 998 22.95 -29.53 19.30
CA VAL A 998 23.14 -30.76 20.08
C VAL A 998 24.30 -31.57 19.51
N SER A 999 25.36 -31.72 20.30
CA SER A 999 26.56 -32.47 19.94
C SER A 999 26.41 -33.97 20.26
N PRO A 1000 26.76 -34.88 19.33
CA PRO A 1000 26.57 -36.33 19.47
C PRO A 1000 27.53 -37.01 20.47
#